data_AF-A0A6J1M7W2-F1
#
_entry.id   AF-A0A6J1M7W2-F1
#
_cell.length_a   1.000
_cell.length_b   1.000
_cell.length_c   1.000
_cell.angle_alpha   90.00
_cell.angle_beta   90.00
_cell.angle_gamma   90.00
#
_symmetry.space_group_name_H-M   'P 1'
#
loop_
_entity.id
_entity.type
_entity.pdbx_description
1 polymer ?
#
loop_
_entity_poly.entity_id
_entity_poly.type
_entity_poly.pdbx_seq_one_letter_code
_entity_poly.pdbx_strand_id
1 'polypeptide(L)'
;MRVFIAVVGLLLLVISASRAKDQPFGCPFHQLDSSELEYTGRHKRSSDSFDVPTGEGAEHHLDDLLKSILPKNSISSGLSSWISTTENEKRMKQPIKCGIPPLNCLNDTRNLHYRSIDGACNNLLYPEFGIATSRYKRLLRPTYVQHGQTVPNARLLSLSMFGEKTVMDKFRTVASMQFGQFVAHDISQLTTQGAPRDCCAEPRHPQCQPITLAAGGPIAYNTGRSCLSFARALSDADGICPKSGLPYSEKLSVVTAYLDLSSLYGNSPAQNQRVRLFKGGQLRTSYANGQQWMPVTQNHEGECGINSECYSMPDLRNRFTPTIAVLHTIMLREHNRLAEQLGLLNPHYNDERLYQEARKINIAQYQKITYYDYLVAVLGSAYTHLNGLTYPYSEGSTDYVNDYDEGVNPNPYAEFSAAAFRYSHTQVAGWFSMVSSNRYANQTLRLSDFFERPETIRLLSSNYNFADLVRGMATQLQKRADSNIDREIKHYFNRKEFEEFGSDLKSLDIQRARDFGLPSYNDVREFCGLRRASDWSEFASEIPSEKINLLRKLYASPADVELSVGGTLEFHVPGSLFGPTLLCVVGKQFLNTRRGDRFFFERENHLSGFSRSQLSEIRKISLASLFCNNVQGLHYIQPNVFIFPNTRNILLSCNDIPQLDLTKWQDLTPQLVN
;
A
#
# COMPACT_ATOMS: atom_id res chain seq x y z
N MET A 1 42.41 -4.05 41.76
CA MET A 1 43.33 -4.71 40.79
C MET A 1 43.19 -6.24 40.73
N ARG A 2 42.00 -6.83 41.00
CA ARG A 2 41.68 -8.24 40.70
C ARG A 2 40.26 -8.46 40.12
N VAL A 3 39.62 -7.39 39.64
CA VAL A 3 38.29 -7.44 38.96
C VAL A 3 38.35 -6.90 37.52
N PHE A 4 39.51 -6.39 37.09
CA PHE A 4 39.71 -5.81 35.75
C PHE A 4 40.31 -6.78 34.72
N ILE A 5 40.62 -8.03 35.10
CA ILE A 5 41.23 -9.04 34.22
C ILE A 5 40.20 -10.07 33.70
N ALA A 6 39.00 -10.15 34.30
CA ALA A 6 37.98 -11.12 33.88
C ALA A 6 37.07 -10.62 32.72
N VAL A 7 37.02 -9.32 32.44
CA VAL A 7 36.11 -8.75 31.43
C VAL A 7 36.79 -8.49 30.07
N VAL A 8 38.14 -8.48 30.02
CA VAL A 8 38.90 -8.29 28.77
C VAL A 8 39.32 -9.63 28.14
N GLY A 9 39.31 -10.73 28.90
CA GLY A 9 39.67 -12.07 28.41
C GLY A 9 38.59 -12.79 27.59
N LEU A 10 37.32 -12.40 27.69
CA LEU A 10 36.23 -13.05 26.93
C LEU A 10 35.92 -12.40 25.56
N LEU A 11 36.47 -11.19 25.30
CA LEU A 11 36.21 -10.45 24.06
C LEU A 11 37.27 -10.68 22.96
N LEU A 12 38.35 -11.40 23.25
CA LEU A 12 39.43 -11.69 22.30
C LEU A 12 39.45 -13.12 21.74
N LEU A 13 38.50 -13.99 22.16
CA LEU A 13 38.37 -15.36 21.65
C LEU A 13 37.27 -15.55 20.59
N VAL A 14 36.60 -14.48 20.18
CA VAL A 14 35.56 -14.52 19.12
C VAL A 14 36.05 -13.90 17.80
N ILE A 15 37.31 -13.44 17.75
CA ILE A 15 37.90 -12.83 16.55
C ILE A 15 39.15 -13.62 16.12
N SER A 16 39.01 -14.88 15.71
CA SER A 16 39.98 -15.58 14.83
C SER A 16 39.59 -17.03 14.46
N ALA A 17 38.45 -17.25 13.81
CA ALA A 17 38.15 -18.38 12.91
C ALA A 17 36.68 -18.23 12.49
N SER A 18 36.21 -18.31 11.25
CA SER A 18 36.70 -18.96 10.04
C SER A 18 35.97 -18.34 8.84
N ARG A 19 36.72 -18.09 7.76
CA ARG A 19 36.21 -17.94 6.40
C ARG A 19 35.58 -19.26 5.91
N ALA A 20 34.59 -19.13 5.02
CA ALA A 20 34.03 -20.13 4.09
C ALA A 20 33.19 -21.29 4.65
N LYS A 21 31.85 -21.24 4.44
CA LYS A 21 31.06 -22.07 3.50
C LYS A 21 29.55 -21.90 3.74
N ASP A 22 28.79 -21.88 2.66
CA ASP A 22 27.33 -21.77 2.58
C ASP A 22 26.57 -22.82 3.41
N GLN A 23 25.67 -22.37 4.31
CA GLN A 23 24.50 -23.11 4.80
C GLN A 23 23.40 -22.14 5.28
N PRO A 24 22.10 -22.51 5.17
CA PRO A 24 20.98 -21.56 5.27
C PRO A 24 20.66 -21.18 6.73
N PHE A 25 20.39 -19.89 6.93
CA PHE A 25 19.98 -19.31 8.21
C PHE A 25 18.65 -19.92 8.71
N GLY A 26 18.69 -20.59 9.86
CA GLY A 26 17.52 -21.09 10.58
C GLY A 26 16.79 -19.99 11.36
N CYS A 27 15.47 -20.14 11.51
CA CYS A 27 14.56 -19.21 12.17
C CYS A 27 14.77 -19.16 13.71
N PRO A 28 14.89 -17.98 14.35
CA PRO A 28 15.30 -17.86 15.75
C PRO A 28 14.18 -17.99 16.81
N PHE A 29 12.99 -18.50 16.47
CA PHE A 29 11.83 -18.54 17.38
C PHE A 29 11.37 -19.94 17.79
N HIS A 30 12.29 -20.90 17.89
CA HIS A 30 11.97 -22.16 18.55
C HIS A 30 12.37 -22.06 20.03
N GLN A 31 11.38 -22.16 20.91
CA GLN A 31 11.47 -22.17 22.38
C GLN A 31 11.35 -20.79 23.07
N LEU A 32 10.10 -20.36 23.25
CA LEU A 32 9.70 -19.66 24.46
C LEU A 32 8.49 -20.39 25.06
N ASP A 33 8.70 -20.84 26.29
CA ASP A 33 7.81 -21.70 27.08
C ASP A 33 6.54 -20.94 27.49
N SER A 34 5.38 -21.59 27.33
CA SER A 34 4.07 -21.03 27.65
C SER A 34 3.63 -21.48 29.04
N SER A 35 4.00 -20.71 30.07
CA SER A 35 3.38 -20.83 31.39
C SER A 35 3.34 -19.47 32.05
N GLU A 36 2.23 -19.18 32.72
CA GLU A 36 1.84 -17.94 33.40
C GLU A 36 1.06 -16.93 32.54
N LEU A 37 -0.27 -17.09 32.57
CA LEU A 37 -1.24 -16.01 32.84
C LEU A 37 -2.65 -16.63 32.96
N GLU A 38 -2.92 -17.28 34.10
CA GLU A 38 -4.28 -17.49 34.58
C GLU A 38 -4.75 -16.19 35.24
N TYR A 39 -5.86 -15.62 34.77
CA TYR A 39 -6.63 -14.67 35.57
C TYR A 39 -8.12 -14.98 35.46
N THR A 40 -8.67 -15.37 36.60
CA THR A 40 -10.07 -15.67 36.86
C THR A 40 -10.92 -14.39 36.86
N GLY A 41 -11.99 -14.36 36.07
CA GLY A 41 -12.99 -13.29 36.10
C GLY A 41 -14.39 -13.83 35.83
N ARG A 42 -15.17 -14.01 36.91
CA ARG A 42 -16.57 -14.49 36.90
C ARG A 42 -17.49 -13.54 36.13
N HIS A 43 -18.27 -14.10 35.20
CA HIS A 43 -19.39 -13.44 34.53
C HIS A 43 -20.55 -13.17 35.49
N LYS A 44 -21.07 -11.93 35.47
CA LYS A 44 -22.47 -11.62 35.80
C LYS A 44 -23.16 -11.17 34.51
N ARG A 45 -24.18 -11.94 34.10
CA ARG A 45 -25.13 -11.61 33.04
C ARG A 45 -26.11 -10.54 33.53
N SER A 46 -26.34 -9.51 32.73
CA SER A 46 -27.65 -8.83 32.66
C SER A 46 -28.04 -8.73 31.19
N SER A 47 -29.13 -9.41 30.87
CA SER A 47 -29.85 -9.41 29.61
C SER A 47 -30.70 -8.15 29.50
N ASP A 48 -30.63 -7.45 28.38
CA ASP A 48 -31.75 -6.70 27.83
C ASP A 48 -31.72 -6.87 26.30
N SER A 49 -32.60 -7.75 25.83
CA SER A 49 -32.87 -8.04 24.43
C SER A 49 -34.05 -7.17 23.97
N PHE A 50 -33.87 -6.49 22.85
CA PHE A 50 -34.99 -5.89 22.10
C PHE A 50 -35.61 -6.95 21.19
N ASP A 51 -36.89 -7.25 21.44
CA ASP A 51 -37.72 -8.16 20.66
C ASP A 51 -38.13 -7.56 19.30
N VAL A 52 -38.09 -8.40 18.25
CA VAL A 52 -38.78 -8.17 16.97
C VAL A 52 -39.69 -9.40 16.73
N PRO A 53 -40.96 -9.23 16.35
CA PRO A 53 -41.92 -10.35 16.36
C PRO A 53 -41.70 -11.30 15.18
N THR A 54 -41.75 -12.59 15.50
CA THR A 54 -41.88 -13.71 14.57
C THR A 54 -43.32 -13.84 14.08
N GLY A 55 -43.51 -13.91 12.76
CA GLY A 55 -44.76 -14.38 12.14
C GLY A 55 -44.46 -15.53 11.18
N GLU A 56 -44.93 -16.73 11.51
CA GLU A 56 -44.91 -17.92 10.66
C GLU A 56 -46.13 -17.96 9.72
N GLY A 57 -45.91 -18.47 8.50
CA GLY A 57 -46.84 -19.37 7.81
C GLY A 57 -47.71 -18.80 6.69
N ALA A 58 -47.41 -19.18 5.44
CA ALA A 58 -48.35 -19.84 4.51
C ALA A 58 -47.70 -20.15 3.15
N GLU A 59 -47.80 -21.42 2.72
CA GLU A 59 -47.50 -21.93 1.39
C GLU A 59 -48.59 -21.60 0.35
N HIS A 60 -48.18 -21.66 -0.93
CA HIS A 60 -48.94 -21.76 -2.19
C HIS A 60 -49.74 -20.53 -2.70
N HIS A 61 -49.38 -20.00 -3.87
CA HIS A 61 -49.76 -20.54 -5.19
C HIS A 61 -48.95 -19.89 -6.34
N LEU A 62 -48.42 -20.74 -7.22
CA LEU A 62 -47.57 -20.44 -8.38
C LEU A 62 -48.39 -20.23 -9.68
N ASP A 63 -49.72 -20.11 -9.60
CA ASP A 63 -50.61 -20.13 -10.79
C ASP A 63 -51.23 -18.77 -11.18
N ASP A 64 -51.00 -17.69 -10.43
CA ASP A 64 -51.48 -16.34 -10.80
C ASP A 64 -50.47 -15.55 -11.66
N LEU A 65 -49.34 -16.17 -12.03
CA LEU A 65 -48.23 -15.53 -12.75
C LEU A 65 -48.34 -15.55 -14.29
N LEU A 66 -49.48 -15.98 -14.84
CA LEU A 66 -49.69 -16.08 -16.30
C LEU A 66 -51.12 -15.69 -16.68
N LYS A 67 -51.39 -14.37 -16.80
CA LYS A 67 -52.39 -13.76 -17.72
C LYS A 67 -52.64 -12.28 -17.40
N SER A 68 -51.72 -11.38 -17.81
CA SER A 68 -52.11 -10.04 -18.26
C SER A 68 -50.93 -9.33 -18.95
N ILE A 69 -50.74 -9.54 -20.26
CA ILE A 69 -51.13 -8.58 -21.30
C ILE A 69 -50.02 -7.56 -21.61
N LEU A 70 -49.25 -7.88 -22.66
CA LEU A 70 -48.68 -6.92 -23.62
C LEU A 70 -49.84 -6.33 -24.46
N PRO A 71 -49.80 -5.11 -25.05
CA PRO A 71 -48.76 -4.77 -26.04
C PRO A 71 -48.36 -3.28 -26.29
N LYS A 72 -47.18 -3.15 -26.92
CA LYS A 72 -46.73 -2.21 -27.99
C LYS A 72 -47.07 -0.71 -27.87
N ASN A 73 -46.01 0.13 -27.86
CA ASN A 73 -45.85 1.17 -28.88
C ASN A 73 -44.40 1.65 -29.03
N SER A 74 -44.09 1.98 -30.28
CA SER A 74 -42.83 2.44 -30.85
C SER A 74 -42.43 3.85 -30.42
N ILE A 75 -41.13 4.11 -30.23
CA ILE A 75 -40.56 5.44 -30.41
C ILE A 75 -39.29 5.34 -31.27
N SER A 76 -39.28 6.19 -32.28
CA SER A 76 -38.32 6.37 -33.35
C SER A 76 -36.96 6.89 -32.90
N SER A 77 -35.93 6.42 -33.62
CA SER A 77 -34.61 7.01 -33.88
C SER A 77 -34.36 8.46 -33.44
N GLY A 78 -33.37 8.63 -32.56
CA GLY A 78 -32.59 9.84 -32.40
C GLY A 78 -31.11 9.54 -32.60
N LEU A 79 -30.64 9.63 -33.84
CA LEU A 79 -29.21 9.67 -34.19
C LEU A 79 -28.66 11.06 -33.81
N SER A 80 -27.85 11.15 -32.76
CA SER A 80 -26.85 12.24 -32.61
C SER A 80 -25.95 12.04 -31.39
N SER A 81 -24.76 11.47 -31.60
CA SER A 81 -23.47 11.96 -31.06
C SER A 81 -22.36 10.92 -31.27
N TRP A 82 -22.13 10.53 -32.53
CA TRP A 82 -20.91 9.82 -32.92
C TRP A 82 -19.87 10.82 -33.39
N ILE A 83 -19.28 11.62 -32.49
CA ILE A 83 -17.97 12.29 -32.67
C ILE A 83 -17.45 12.61 -31.25
N SER A 84 -16.71 11.67 -30.64
CA SER A 84 -15.67 11.96 -29.62
C SER A 84 -14.81 10.74 -29.23
N THR A 85 -14.99 9.57 -29.86
CA THR A 85 -14.34 8.31 -29.46
C THR A 85 -12.93 8.07 -30.03
N THR A 86 -12.40 8.93 -30.91
CA THR A 86 -11.26 8.55 -31.76
C THR A 86 -9.87 8.69 -31.14
N GLU A 87 -9.66 9.45 -30.06
CA GLU A 87 -8.33 9.56 -29.42
C GLU A 87 -8.15 8.57 -28.26
N ASN A 88 -9.17 8.34 -27.43
CA ASN A 88 -9.09 7.38 -26.33
C ASN A 88 -9.07 5.91 -26.83
N GLU A 89 -9.79 5.57 -27.90
CA GLU A 89 -9.66 4.26 -28.55
C GLU A 89 -8.29 4.04 -29.22
N LYS A 90 -7.63 5.12 -29.69
CA LYS A 90 -6.27 5.02 -30.25
C LYS A 90 -5.20 4.79 -29.18
N ARG A 91 -5.35 5.38 -27.99
CA ARG A 91 -4.44 5.16 -26.85
C ARG A 91 -4.57 3.74 -26.27
N MET A 92 -5.78 3.14 -26.33
CA MET A 92 -6.02 1.75 -25.93
C MET A 92 -5.37 0.70 -26.85
N LYS A 93 -4.89 1.07 -28.04
CA LYS A 93 -4.31 0.13 -29.03
C LYS A 93 -2.78 0.02 -29.02
N GLN A 94 -2.05 0.89 -28.33
CA GLN A 94 -0.58 0.77 -28.30
C GLN A 94 -0.14 -0.20 -27.20
N PRO A 95 0.70 -1.20 -27.53
CA PRO A 95 1.23 -2.13 -26.53
C PRO A 95 2.07 -1.37 -25.51
N ILE A 96 2.04 -1.83 -24.26
CA ILE A 96 2.88 -1.28 -23.20
C ILE A 96 4.35 -1.48 -23.55
N LYS A 97 5.19 -0.48 -23.26
CA LYS A 97 6.63 -0.54 -23.51
C LYS A 97 7.38 -0.59 -22.18
N CYS A 98 8.21 -1.60 -21.96
CA CYS A 98 9.07 -1.63 -20.79
C CYS A 98 10.05 -0.46 -20.78
N GLY A 99 10.46 -0.03 -19.59
CA GLY A 99 11.52 0.93 -19.40
C GLY A 99 12.82 0.44 -20.06
N ILE A 100 13.50 1.34 -20.78
CA ILE A 100 14.81 1.09 -21.38
C ILE A 100 15.78 2.01 -20.66
N PRO A 101 16.68 1.48 -19.82
CA PRO A 101 17.64 2.33 -19.15
C PRO A 101 18.70 2.86 -20.13
N PRO A 102 19.42 3.94 -19.79
CA PRO A 102 20.55 4.39 -20.59
C PRO A 102 21.70 3.37 -20.55
N LEU A 103 22.46 3.27 -21.65
CA LEU A 103 23.64 2.40 -21.74
C LEU A 103 24.76 2.82 -20.77
N ASN A 104 24.88 4.10 -20.48
CA ASN A 104 25.85 4.65 -19.52
C ASN A 104 25.20 5.75 -18.69
N CYS A 105 25.03 5.50 -17.40
CA CYS A 105 24.47 6.44 -16.45
C CYS A 105 25.31 7.70 -16.23
N LEU A 106 26.62 7.63 -16.51
CA LEU A 106 27.57 8.71 -16.26
C LEU A 106 27.64 9.71 -17.42
N ASN A 107 26.97 9.46 -18.54
CA ASN A 107 26.84 10.44 -19.62
C ASN A 107 26.05 11.69 -19.18
N ASP A 108 25.20 11.55 -18.16
CA ASP A 108 24.51 12.65 -17.51
C ASP A 108 24.85 12.65 -16.02
N THR A 109 25.71 13.58 -15.62
CA THR A 109 26.19 13.70 -14.24
C THR A 109 25.08 14.05 -13.25
N ARG A 110 23.91 14.52 -13.70
CA ARG A 110 22.74 14.74 -12.83
C ARG A 110 22.29 13.46 -12.13
N ASN A 111 22.50 12.30 -12.77
CA ASN A 111 22.21 10.99 -12.19
C ASN A 111 23.06 10.70 -10.94
N LEU A 112 24.17 11.40 -10.73
CA LEU A 112 24.97 11.27 -9.52
C LEU A 112 24.39 12.04 -8.34
N HIS A 113 23.61 13.10 -8.59
CA HIS A 113 23.10 14.01 -7.56
C HIS A 113 21.66 13.75 -7.17
N TYR A 114 20.80 13.46 -8.16
CA TYR A 114 19.36 13.28 -7.95
C TYR A 114 18.85 12.00 -8.59
N ARG A 115 17.76 11.48 -8.02
CA ARG A 115 17.00 10.38 -8.60
C ARG A 115 16.42 10.82 -9.93
N SER A 116 16.55 9.98 -10.95
CA SER A 116 15.72 10.08 -12.16
C SER A 116 14.23 9.94 -11.80
N ILE A 117 13.35 10.35 -12.70
CA ILE A 117 11.89 10.24 -12.49
C ILE A 117 11.41 8.81 -12.74
N ASP A 118 12.01 8.10 -13.68
CA ASP A 118 11.68 6.72 -14.03
C ASP A 118 12.44 5.69 -13.20
N GLY A 119 13.31 6.12 -12.27
CA GLY A 119 14.10 5.23 -11.40
C GLY A 119 15.37 4.67 -12.04
N ALA A 120 15.62 4.95 -13.33
CA ALA A 120 16.84 4.52 -14.01
C ALA A 120 18.10 5.08 -13.33
N CYS A 121 19.22 4.37 -13.45
CA CYS A 121 20.52 4.82 -12.92
C CYS A 121 20.61 5.00 -11.40
N ASN A 122 19.62 4.55 -10.62
CA ASN A 122 19.81 4.39 -9.19
C ASN A 122 20.98 3.42 -8.93
N ASN A 123 20.94 2.25 -9.56
CA ASN A 123 22.09 1.37 -9.65
C ASN A 123 22.93 1.74 -10.88
N LEU A 124 24.23 1.99 -10.69
CA LEU A 124 25.13 2.41 -11.76
C LEU A 124 25.68 1.23 -12.58
N LEU A 125 25.72 0.03 -12.00
CA LEU A 125 26.15 -1.21 -12.68
C LEU A 125 25.00 -1.88 -13.42
N TYR A 126 23.79 -1.81 -12.86
CA TYR A 126 22.56 -2.36 -13.43
C TYR A 126 21.49 -1.26 -13.58
N PRO A 127 21.62 -0.37 -14.59
CA PRO A 127 20.76 0.81 -14.76
C PRO A 127 19.25 0.54 -14.78
N GLU A 128 18.83 -0.69 -15.09
CA GLU A 128 17.44 -1.17 -15.10
C GLU A 128 16.87 -1.52 -13.73
N PHE A 129 17.69 -1.67 -12.69
CA PHE A 129 17.20 -2.04 -11.36
C PHE A 129 16.27 -0.95 -10.82
N GLY A 130 15.05 -1.33 -10.45
CA GLY A 130 14.03 -0.45 -9.91
C GLY A 130 13.36 0.52 -10.88
N ILE A 131 13.66 0.43 -12.19
CA ILE A 131 13.05 1.32 -13.19
C ILE A 131 11.54 1.07 -13.31
N ALA A 132 10.78 2.12 -13.61
CA ALA A 132 9.35 2.04 -13.90
C ALA A 132 9.08 1.22 -15.18
N THR A 133 7.91 0.58 -15.23
CA THR A 133 7.52 -0.34 -16.30
C THR A 133 8.54 -1.48 -16.49
N SER A 134 8.77 -2.22 -15.41
CA SER A 134 9.70 -3.34 -15.36
C SER A 134 9.06 -4.57 -14.73
N ARG A 135 9.75 -5.71 -14.82
CA ARG A 135 9.24 -7.00 -14.33
C ARG A 135 9.22 -7.05 -12.81
N TYR A 136 8.20 -7.70 -12.25
CA TYR A 136 8.27 -8.14 -10.85
C TYR A 136 9.43 -9.12 -10.65
N LYS A 137 9.99 -9.13 -9.44
CA LYS A 137 10.87 -10.21 -8.98
C LYS A 137 10.05 -11.37 -8.44
N ARG A 138 10.73 -12.50 -8.28
CA ARG A 138 10.18 -13.72 -7.70
C ARG A 138 11.01 -14.18 -6.52
N LEU A 139 10.34 -14.57 -5.43
CA LEU A 139 11.00 -15.35 -4.37
C LEU A 139 11.15 -16.80 -4.83
N LEU A 140 10.11 -17.33 -5.48
CA LEU A 140 10.08 -18.68 -6.05
C LEU A 140 9.50 -18.65 -7.46
N ARG A 141 9.80 -19.70 -8.24
CA ARG A 141 9.28 -19.81 -9.61
C ARG A 141 7.74 -19.79 -9.61
N PRO A 142 7.11 -19.11 -10.59
CA PRO A 142 5.65 -19.07 -10.65
C PRO A 142 5.05 -20.46 -10.92
N THR A 143 3.91 -20.71 -10.30
CA THR A 143 3.10 -21.92 -10.50
C THR A 143 1.73 -21.50 -11.01
N TYR A 144 1.48 -21.73 -12.30
CA TYR A 144 0.18 -21.49 -12.90
C TYR A 144 -0.70 -22.73 -12.74
N VAL A 145 -1.98 -22.51 -12.41
CA VAL A 145 -2.99 -23.57 -12.38
C VAL A 145 -3.06 -24.20 -13.76
N GLN A 146 -2.80 -25.51 -13.86
CA GLN A 146 -2.82 -26.20 -15.14
C GLN A 146 -4.25 -26.35 -15.68
N HIS A 147 -4.41 -26.38 -17.01
CA HIS A 147 -5.71 -26.61 -17.62
C HIS A 147 -6.31 -27.95 -17.13
N GLY A 148 -7.50 -27.89 -16.52
CA GLY A 148 -8.20 -29.04 -15.95
C GLY A 148 -8.01 -29.24 -14.44
N GLN A 149 -7.09 -28.51 -13.79
CA GLN A 149 -6.97 -28.52 -12.33
C GLN A 149 -8.10 -27.69 -11.71
N THR A 150 -8.92 -28.31 -10.88
CA THR A 150 -10.03 -27.66 -10.18
C THR A 150 -9.52 -26.94 -8.94
N VAL A 151 -9.38 -25.62 -9.01
CA VAL A 151 -9.15 -24.78 -7.84
C VAL A 151 -10.48 -24.21 -7.32
N PRO A 152 -10.62 -23.97 -6.01
CA PRO A 152 -11.87 -23.44 -5.45
C PRO A 152 -12.19 -22.06 -6.05
N ASN A 153 -13.47 -21.75 -6.24
CA ASN A 153 -13.87 -20.42 -6.70
C ASN A 153 -13.44 -19.34 -5.69
N ALA A 154 -12.86 -18.23 -6.17
CA ALA A 154 -12.32 -17.17 -5.30
C ALA A 154 -13.39 -16.53 -4.40
N ARG A 155 -14.63 -16.37 -4.90
CA ARG A 155 -15.76 -15.87 -4.12
C ARG A 155 -16.24 -16.87 -3.08
N LEU A 156 -16.25 -18.16 -3.41
CA LEU A 156 -16.54 -19.21 -2.43
C LEU A 156 -15.52 -19.18 -1.28
N LEU A 157 -14.23 -19.04 -1.59
CA LEU A 157 -13.17 -18.91 -0.58
C LEU A 157 -13.36 -17.66 0.27
N SER A 158 -13.64 -16.51 -0.35
CA SER A 158 -13.93 -15.26 0.37
C SER A 158 -15.09 -15.42 1.36
N LEU A 159 -16.20 -16.01 0.92
CA LEU A 159 -17.39 -16.22 1.74
C LEU A 159 -17.17 -17.22 2.87
N SER A 160 -16.44 -18.31 2.60
CA SER A 160 -16.32 -19.45 3.52
C SER A 160 -15.17 -19.28 4.53
N MET A 161 -14.02 -18.77 4.08
CA MET A 161 -12.82 -18.68 4.92
C MET A 161 -12.80 -17.42 5.78
N PHE A 162 -13.32 -16.30 5.24
CA PHE A 162 -13.18 -14.99 5.84
C PHE A 162 -14.51 -14.46 6.36
N GLY A 163 -14.62 -14.32 7.68
CA GLY A 163 -15.84 -13.82 8.32
C GLY A 163 -16.06 -12.33 8.08
N GLU A 164 -17.18 -11.79 8.56
CA GLU A 164 -17.59 -10.38 8.39
C GLU A 164 -17.59 -9.59 9.69
N LYS A 165 -17.08 -10.19 10.77
CA LYS A 165 -17.05 -9.53 12.08
C LYS A 165 -16.01 -8.40 12.07
N THR A 166 -16.48 -7.18 12.28
CA THR A 166 -15.60 -6.02 12.47
C THR A 166 -15.24 -5.89 13.95
N VAL A 167 -13.96 -6.11 14.26
CA VAL A 167 -13.36 -5.86 15.58
C VAL A 167 -12.28 -4.81 15.39
N MET A 168 -12.19 -3.83 16.28
CA MET A 168 -11.15 -2.80 16.21
C MET A 168 -9.81 -3.32 16.73
N ASP A 169 -8.72 -2.79 16.17
CA ASP A 169 -7.37 -2.97 16.69
C ASP A 169 -7.29 -2.45 18.13
N LYS A 170 -6.28 -2.87 18.89
CA LYS A 170 -6.11 -2.48 20.30
C LYS A 170 -5.44 -1.12 20.46
N PHE A 171 -4.59 -0.73 19.52
CA PHE A 171 -3.77 0.49 19.66
C PHE A 171 -3.36 1.13 18.34
N ARG A 172 -3.49 0.45 17.19
CA ARG A 172 -3.15 1.08 15.90
C ARG A 172 -4.30 1.90 15.36
N THR A 173 -3.97 3.05 14.81
CA THR A 173 -4.94 4.00 14.28
C THR A 173 -5.23 3.76 12.80
N VAL A 174 -6.28 4.39 12.27
CA VAL A 174 -6.58 4.40 10.83
C VAL A 174 -5.44 4.99 10.01
N ALA A 175 -4.64 5.91 10.57
CA ALA A 175 -3.44 6.42 9.91
C ALA A 175 -2.44 5.31 9.57
N SER A 176 -2.35 4.24 10.38
CA SER A 176 -1.50 3.07 10.10
C SER A 176 -1.95 2.36 8.83
N MET A 177 -3.23 1.95 8.76
CA MET A 177 -3.81 1.33 7.56
C MET A 177 -3.63 2.21 6.33
N GLN A 178 -3.95 3.51 6.46
CA GLN A 178 -3.95 4.43 5.33
C GLN A 178 -2.55 4.72 4.79
N PHE A 179 -1.56 4.88 5.67
CA PHE A 179 -0.17 5.07 5.28
C PHE A 179 0.40 3.80 4.65
N GLY A 180 0.00 2.62 5.14
CA GLY A 180 0.34 1.33 4.50
C GLY A 180 -0.14 1.25 3.04
N GLN A 181 -1.36 1.72 2.75
CA GLN A 181 -1.86 1.81 1.38
C GLN A 181 -1.02 2.78 0.53
N PHE A 182 -0.67 3.96 1.07
CA PHE A 182 0.17 4.93 0.38
C PHE A 182 1.55 4.36 0.04
N VAL A 183 2.16 3.60 0.97
CA VAL A 183 3.42 2.86 0.76
C VAL A 183 3.28 1.78 -0.31
N ALA A 184 2.18 1.03 -0.32
CA ALA A 184 1.94 0.01 -1.34
C ALA A 184 1.88 0.60 -2.75
N HIS A 185 1.25 1.77 -2.88
CA HIS A 185 1.09 2.47 -4.15
C HIS A 185 2.43 2.95 -4.73
N ASP A 186 3.36 3.36 -3.88
CA ASP A 186 4.68 3.83 -4.30
C ASP A 186 5.60 2.69 -4.77
N ILE A 187 5.51 1.51 -4.15
CA ILE A 187 6.40 0.37 -4.47
C ILE A 187 5.97 -0.39 -5.73
N SER A 188 4.67 -0.50 -6.00
CA SER A 188 4.19 -1.33 -7.10
C SER A 188 2.82 -0.94 -7.66
N GLN A 189 2.66 -1.14 -8.97
CA GLN A 189 1.41 -0.92 -9.69
C GLN A 189 1.33 -1.87 -10.87
N LEU A 190 0.34 -2.77 -10.87
CA LEU A 190 0.01 -3.54 -12.07
C LEU A 190 -0.81 -2.69 -13.04
N THR A 191 -0.86 -3.12 -14.31
CA THR A 191 -1.73 -2.54 -15.33
C THR A 191 -2.59 -3.61 -15.98
N THR A 192 -3.81 -3.23 -16.35
CA THR A 192 -4.76 -4.04 -17.13
C THR A 192 -5.13 -3.33 -18.43
N GLN A 193 -4.24 -2.46 -18.93
CA GLN A 193 -4.45 -1.73 -20.19
C GLN A 193 -4.83 -2.68 -21.32
N GLY A 194 -5.81 -2.26 -22.13
CA GLY A 194 -6.35 -3.05 -23.24
C GLY A 194 -7.51 -3.98 -22.86
N ALA A 195 -7.73 -4.25 -21.56
CA ALA A 195 -8.85 -5.07 -21.14
C ALA A 195 -10.20 -4.32 -21.29
N PRO A 196 -11.30 -5.02 -21.60
CA PRO A 196 -12.64 -4.50 -21.54
C PRO A 196 -12.96 -3.86 -20.18
N ARG A 197 -13.84 -2.86 -20.19
CA ARG A 197 -14.35 -2.25 -18.94
C ARG A 197 -15.12 -3.26 -18.08
N ASP A 198 -15.83 -4.18 -18.73
CA ASP A 198 -16.57 -5.24 -18.05
C ASP A 198 -16.25 -6.62 -18.64
N CYS A 199 -15.40 -7.37 -17.94
CA CYS A 199 -15.05 -8.73 -18.30
C CYS A 199 -16.18 -9.75 -18.11
N CYS A 200 -17.26 -9.39 -17.42
CA CYS A 200 -18.47 -10.21 -17.38
C CYS A 200 -19.25 -10.12 -18.69
N ALA A 201 -19.24 -8.96 -19.35
CA ALA A 201 -19.87 -8.77 -20.65
C ALA A 201 -19.04 -9.37 -21.79
N GLU A 202 -17.70 -9.35 -21.65
CA GLU A 202 -16.76 -9.86 -22.66
C GLU A 202 -15.87 -11.00 -22.11
N PRO A 203 -16.44 -12.12 -21.63
CA PRO A 203 -15.70 -13.16 -20.92
C PRO A 203 -14.72 -13.94 -21.82
N ARG A 204 -14.88 -13.84 -23.15
CA ARG A 204 -13.99 -14.49 -24.12
C ARG A 204 -12.78 -13.64 -24.49
N HIS A 205 -12.71 -12.40 -24.01
CA HIS A 205 -11.55 -11.54 -24.27
C HIS A 205 -10.28 -12.15 -23.64
N PRO A 206 -9.12 -12.19 -24.31
CA PRO A 206 -7.90 -12.86 -23.81
C PRO A 206 -7.34 -12.31 -22.49
N GLN A 207 -7.79 -11.11 -22.09
CA GLN A 207 -7.40 -10.49 -20.82
C GLN A 207 -8.44 -10.67 -19.70
N CYS A 208 -9.59 -11.26 -19.98
CA CYS A 208 -10.68 -11.42 -19.03
C CYS A 208 -10.64 -12.78 -18.34
N GLN A 209 -10.77 -12.77 -17.01
CA GLN A 209 -10.88 -13.97 -16.20
C GLN A 209 -11.91 -13.73 -15.08
N PRO A 210 -13.19 -13.57 -15.44
CA PRO A 210 -14.23 -13.20 -14.49
C PRO A 210 -14.40 -14.24 -13.38
N ILE A 211 -14.75 -13.78 -12.18
CA ILE A 211 -14.98 -14.66 -11.03
C ILE A 211 -16.46 -15.01 -11.01
N THR A 212 -16.79 -16.29 -11.19
CA THR A 212 -18.19 -16.75 -11.19
C THR A 212 -18.83 -16.57 -9.81
N LEU A 213 -20.10 -16.18 -9.79
CA LEU A 213 -20.92 -16.07 -8.59
C LEU A 213 -21.89 -17.24 -8.51
N ALA A 214 -21.99 -17.87 -7.34
CA ALA A 214 -23.03 -18.86 -7.09
C ALA A 214 -24.40 -18.18 -7.02
N ALA A 215 -25.43 -18.75 -7.65
CA ALA A 215 -26.76 -18.14 -7.78
C ALA A 215 -27.40 -17.75 -6.43
N GLY A 216 -27.22 -18.56 -5.39
CA GLY A 216 -27.70 -18.25 -4.02
C GLY A 216 -26.77 -17.36 -3.19
N GLY A 217 -25.64 -16.91 -3.74
CA GLY A 217 -24.70 -16.04 -3.03
C GLY A 217 -25.23 -14.60 -2.90
N PRO A 218 -24.76 -13.81 -1.90
CA PRO A 218 -25.36 -12.51 -1.60
C PRO A 218 -25.44 -11.53 -2.78
N ILE A 219 -24.39 -11.43 -3.60
CA ILE A 219 -24.38 -10.52 -4.75
C ILE A 219 -25.31 -11.05 -5.85
N ALA A 220 -25.20 -12.32 -6.22
CA ALA A 220 -25.98 -12.90 -7.31
C ALA A 220 -27.48 -12.89 -7.01
N TYR A 221 -27.86 -13.27 -5.80
CA TYR A 221 -29.26 -13.32 -5.37
C TYR A 221 -29.91 -11.92 -5.42
N ASN A 222 -29.22 -10.88 -4.93
CA ASN A 222 -29.79 -9.54 -4.84
C ASN A 222 -29.70 -8.72 -6.14
N THR A 223 -28.76 -9.05 -7.05
CA THR A 223 -28.50 -8.23 -8.25
C THR A 223 -28.75 -8.96 -9.57
N GLY A 224 -28.98 -10.27 -9.55
CA GLY A 224 -29.03 -11.11 -10.76
C GLY A 224 -27.67 -11.30 -11.46
N ARG A 225 -26.58 -10.76 -10.90
CA ARG A 225 -25.23 -10.88 -11.49
C ARG A 225 -24.71 -12.31 -11.39
N SER A 226 -24.13 -12.81 -12.47
CA SER A 226 -23.52 -14.14 -12.54
C SER A 226 -21.99 -14.14 -12.33
N CYS A 227 -21.34 -12.98 -12.35
CA CYS A 227 -19.90 -12.87 -12.09
C CYS A 227 -19.45 -11.50 -11.55
N LEU A 228 -18.22 -11.48 -11.04
CA LEU A 228 -17.42 -10.28 -10.78
C LEU A 228 -16.44 -10.07 -11.94
N SER A 229 -16.40 -8.85 -12.49
CA SER A 229 -15.44 -8.47 -13.52
C SER A 229 -14.02 -8.55 -12.96
N PHE A 230 -13.13 -9.20 -13.71
CA PHE A 230 -11.71 -9.30 -13.38
C PHE A 230 -10.88 -9.35 -14.67
N ALA A 231 -9.96 -8.40 -14.79
CA ALA A 231 -8.97 -8.35 -15.87
C ALA A 231 -7.59 -8.77 -15.36
N ARG A 232 -6.94 -9.66 -16.11
CA ARG A 232 -5.59 -10.14 -15.83
C ARG A 232 -4.56 -9.03 -16.00
N ALA A 233 -3.50 -9.07 -15.22
CA ALA A 233 -2.41 -8.11 -15.32
C ALA A 233 -1.59 -8.38 -16.58
N LEU A 234 -1.07 -7.30 -17.18
CA LEU A 234 -0.13 -7.40 -18.29
C LEU A 234 1.19 -8.04 -17.84
N SER A 235 1.73 -8.83 -18.75
CA SER A 235 3.06 -9.42 -18.69
C SER A 235 3.98 -8.81 -19.74
N ASP A 236 5.26 -9.14 -19.65
CA ASP A 236 6.24 -8.80 -20.67
C ASP A 236 5.95 -9.42 -22.05
N ALA A 237 5.16 -10.50 -22.13
CA ALA A 237 4.67 -11.04 -23.39
C ALA A 237 3.53 -10.22 -24.02
N ASP A 238 2.85 -9.40 -23.23
CA ASP A 238 1.79 -8.50 -23.71
C ASP A 238 2.33 -7.13 -24.17
N GLY A 239 3.63 -6.88 -23.94
CA GLY A 239 4.29 -5.61 -24.18
C GLY A 239 5.51 -5.71 -25.09
N ILE A 240 6.10 -4.55 -25.36
CA ILE A 240 7.40 -4.43 -26.02
C ILE A 240 8.46 -4.29 -24.92
N CYS A 241 9.12 -5.39 -24.61
CA CYS A 241 10.09 -5.47 -23.52
C CYS A 241 11.41 -6.12 -23.98
N PRO A 242 12.56 -5.73 -23.38
CA PRO A 242 13.81 -6.45 -23.59
C PRO A 242 13.65 -7.93 -23.26
N LYS A 243 14.29 -8.82 -24.05
CA LYS A 243 14.24 -10.27 -23.80
C LYS A 243 14.79 -10.58 -22.41
N SER A 244 14.01 -11.27 -21.58
CA SER A 244 14.40 -11.60 -20.20
C SER A 244 15.29 -12.83 -20.07
N GLY A 245 15.26 -13.73 -21.05
CA GLY A 245 15.87 -15.07 -20.92
C GLY A 245 15.14 -15.98 -19.91
N LEU A 246 14.03 -15.53 -19.31
CA LEU A 246 13.23 -16.34 -18.40
C LEU A 246 12.43 -17.39 -19.19
N PRO A 247 12.22 -18.59 -18.63
CA PRO A 247 11.42 -19.64 -19.27
C PRO A 247 9.89 -19.38 -19.16
N TYR A 248 9.49 -18.25 -18.61
CA TYR A 248 8.10 -17.84 -18.42
C TYR A 248 7.98 -16.32 -18.61
N SER A 249 6.76 -15.88 -18.93
CA SER A 249 6.39 -14.46 -18.94
C SER A 249 6.15 -13.95 -17.54
N GLU A 250 6.62 -12.74 -17.26
CA GLU A 250 6.51 -12.11 -15.94
C GLU A 250 5.63 -10.87 -16.01
N LYS A 251 4.85 -10.63 -14.95
CA LYS A 251 4.00 -9.44 -14.82
C LYS A 251 4.84 -8.17 -14.76
N LEU A 252 4.23 -7.05 -15.14
CA LEU A 252 4.89 -5.74 -15.14
C LEU A 252 4.37 -4.83 -14.01
N SER A 253 5.29 -4.16 -13.32
CA SER A 253 5.01 -3.00 -12.49
C SER A 253 5.25 -1.73 -13.29
N VAL A 254 4.30 -0.80 -13.32
CA VAL A 254 4.39 0.46 -14.09
C VAL A 254 4.96 1.64 -13.28
N VAL A 255 5.37 1.40 -12.04
CA VAL A 255 5.99 2.40 -11.15
C VAL A 255 7.42 2.00 -10.78
N THR A 256 8.21 2.96 -10.31
CA THR A 256 9.54 2.72 -9.73
C THR A 256 9.43 1.78 -8.52
N ALA A 257 10.50 1.03 -8.23
CA ALA A 257 10.51 0.11 -7.09
C ALA A 257 10.94 0.76 -5.76
N TYR A 258 11.29 2.05 -5.80
CA TYR A 258 11.83 2.79 -4.67
C TYR A 258 10.72 3.42 -3.83
N LEU A 259 11.05 3.75 -2.59
CA LEU A 259 10.22 4.64 -1.78
C LEU A 259 10.65 6.09 -2.07
N ASP A 260 10.22 6.61 -3.21
CA ASP A 260 10.67 7.88 -3.79
C ASP A 260 9.52 8.84 -4.14
N LEU A 261 8.31 8.58 -3.61
CA LEU A 261 7.11 9.36 -3.85
C LEU A 261 6.80 9.48 -5.35
N SER A 262 7.11 8.46 -6.15
CA SER A 262 6.75 8.40 -7.58
C SER A 262 5.24 8.52 -7.79
N SER A 263 4.44 8.14 -6.80
CA SER A 263 2.99 8.37 -6.82
C SER A 263 2.60 9.85 -6.82
N LEU A 264 3.48 10.75 -6.34
CA LEU A 264 3.34 12.22 -6.35
C LEU A 264 4.11 12.87 -7.51
N TYR A 265 5.35 12.43 -7.77
CA TYR A 265 6.26 13.06 -8.74
C TYR A 265 6.13 12.49 -10.16
N GLY A 266 5.49 11.33 -10.32
CA GLY A 266 5.36 10.59 -11.57
C GLY A 266 6.50 9.60 -11.81
N ASN A 267 6.28 8.73 -12.80
CA ASN A 267 7.14 7.60 -13.16
C ASN A 267 7.74 7.75 -14.56
N SER A 268 7.55 8.91 -15.20
CA SER A 268 8.22 9.28 -16.46
C SER A 268 8.39 10.80 -16.54
N PRO A 269 9.37 11.29 -17.33
CA PRO A 269 9.53 12.73 -17.56
C PRO A 269 8.24 13.44 -18.01
N ALA A 270 7.43 12.78 -18.84
CA ALA A 270 6.16 13.32 -19.30
C ALA A 270 5.12 13.45 -18.17
N GLN A 271 5.02 12.46 -17.28
CA GLN A 271 4.16 12.57 -16.10
C GLN A 271 4.65 13.67 -15.16
N ASN A 272 5.97 13.75 -14.94
CA ASN A 272 6.56 14.76 -14.07
C ASN A 272 6.31 16.19 -14.57
N GLN A 273 6.43 16.39 -15.89
CA GLN A 273 6.14 17.68 -16.51
C GLN A 273 4.68 18.12 -16.31
N ARG A 274 3.73 17.18 -16.27
CA ARG A 274 2.32 17.51 -16.03
C ARG A 274 2.04 17.97 -14.60
N VAL A 275 2.80 17.49 -13.61
CA VAL A 275 2.60 17.86 -12.20
C VAL A 275 3.41 19.06 -11.74
N ARG A 276 4.46 19.46 -12.46
CA ARG A 276 5.30 20.61 -12.08
C ARG A 276 4.70 21.94 -12.51
N LEU A 277 4.83 22.93 -11.63
CA LEU A 277 4.48 24.32 -11.93
C LEU A 277 5.57 25.02 -12.76
N PHE A 278 6.83 24.57 -12.64
CA PHE A 278 8.02 25.22 -13.22
C PHE A 278 8.18 26.68 -12.75
N LYS A 279 7.76 26.95 -11.52
CA LYS A 279 7.97 28.22 -10.84
C LYS A 279 8.26 27.96 -9.36
N GLY A 280 9.39 28.50 -8.88
CA GLY A 280 9.81 28.38 -7.48
C GLY A 280 10.03 26.94 -7.00
N GLY A 281 10.29 26.02 -7.92
CA GLY A 281 10.44 24.59 -7.64
C GLY A 281 9.15 23.86 -7.27
N GLN A 282 7.97 24.49 -7.43
CA GLN A 282 6.71 23.96 -6.91
C GLN A 282 6.01 22.95 -7.83
N LEU A 283 5.14 22.13 -7.23
CA LEU A 283 4.12 21.33 -7.91
C LEU A 283 2.86 22.16 -8.17
N ARG A 284 2.13 21.80 -9.23
CA ARG A 284 0.83 22.39 -9.56
C ARG A 284 -0.18 22.05 -8.48
N THR A 285 -1.01 23.04 -8.16
CA THR A 285 -2.10 22.93 -7.18
C THR A 285 -3.32 23.65 -7.71
N SER A 286 -4.49 23.28 -7.19
CA SER A 286 -5.66 24.15 -7.22
C SER A 286 -5.67 24.98 -5.94
N TYR A 287 -6.28 26.17 -5.97
CA TYR A 287 -6.43 27.02 -4.80
C TYR A 287 -7.91 27.19 -4.47
N ALA A 288 -8.27 26.89 -3.23
CA ALA A 288 -9.63 27.09 -2.72
C ALA A 288 -9.58 27.42 -1.23
N ASN A 289 -10.37 28.40 -0.80
CA ASN A 289 -10.46 28.84 0.60
C ASN A 289 -9.10 29.19 1.24
N GLY A 290 -8.21 29.82 0.46
CA GLY A 290 -6.87 30.21 0.92
C GLY A 290 -5.88 29.06 1.11
N GLN A 291 -6.22 27.84 0.66
CA GLN A 291 -5.37 26.67 0.78
C GLN A 291 -5.03 26.06 -0.58
N GLN A 292 -3.86 25.43 -0.66
CA GLN A 292 -3.44 24.59 -1.78
C GLN A 292 -4.11 23.22 -1.73
N TRP A 293 -4.62 22.76 -2.85
CA TRP A 293 -5.23 21.45 -3.03
C TRP A 293 -4.64 20.74 -4.24
N MET A 294 -4.85 19.44 -4.32
CA MET A 294 -4.50 18.69 -5.52
C MET A 294 -5.19 19.30 -6.76
N PRO A 295 -4.55 19.31 -7.93
CA PRO A 295 -5.19 19.81 -9.15
C PRO A 295 -6.51 19.07 -9.45
N VAL A 296 -7.51 19.79 -9.95
CA VAL A 296 -8.80 19.23 -10.37
C VAL A 296 -8.89 19.32 -11.89
N THR A 297 -9.42 18.28 -12.53
CA THR A 297 -9.63 18.23 -13.98
C THR A 297 -11.07 17.84 -14.31
N GLN A 298 -11.59 18.35 -15.43
CA GLN A 298 -12.95 18.12 -15.94
C GLN A 298 -12.96 17.07 -17.06
N ASN A 299 -12.19 15.99 -16.91
CA ASN A 299 -12.22 14.84 -17.81
C ASN A 299 -11.60 15.05 -19.22
N HIS A 300 -10.66 15.99 -19.38
CA HIS A 300 -10.04 16.28 -20.69
C HIS A 300 -9.39 15.06 -21.38
N GLU A 301 -8.97 14.04 -20.61
CA GLU A 301 -8.34 12.81 -21.12
C GLU A 301 -9.18 11.53 -20.87
N GLY A 302 -10.45 11.62 -20.43
CA GLY A 302 -11.22 10.43 -20.02
C GLY A 302 -10.83 9.88 -18.62
N GLU A 303 -10.10 10.67 -17.84
CA GLU A 303 -9.61 10.32 -16.50
C GLU A 303 -10.69 10.38 -15.40
N CYS A 304 -11.82 11.05 -15.64
CA CYS A 304 -12.93 11.19 -14.70
C CYS A 304 -14.22 10.55 -15.26
N GLY A 305 -15.25 10.44 -14.42
CA GLY A 305 -16.60 10.15 -14.88
C GLY A 305 -17.11 11.21 -15.87
N ILE A 306 -18.07 10.84 -16.72
CA ILE A 306 -18.71 11.77 -17.67
C ILE A 306 -19.32 12.94 -16.88
N ASN A 307 -19.03 14.18 -17.29
CA ASN A 307 -19.48 15.42 -16.62
C ASN A 307 -19.11 15.52 -15.12
N SER A 308 -17.98 14.92 -14.73
CA SER A 308 -17.53 14.89 -13.34
C SER A 308 -16.13 15.49 -13.18
N GLU A 309 -15.89 16.08 -12.01
CA GLU A 309 -14.59 16.60 -11.59
C GLU A 309 -13.86 15.55 -10.76
N CYS A 310 -12.56 15.41 -11.00
CA CYS A 310 -11.74 14.50 -10.21
C CYS A 310 -10.34 15.09 -10.00
N TYR A 311 -9.64 14.61 -8.97
CA TYR A 311 -8.24 14.99 -8.76
C TYR A 311 -7.34 14.44 -9.87
N SER A 312 -6.45 15.29 -10.38
CA SER A 312 -5.40 14.93 -11.34
C SER A 312 -4.08 14.74 -10.59
N MET A 313 -3.49 13.54 -10.74
CA MET A 313 -2.28 13.11 -10.05
C MET A 313 -1.63 11.96 -10.83
N PRO A 314 -0.33 11.68 -10.65
CA PRO A 314 0.33 10.60 -11.39
C PRO A 314 -0.24 9.22 -11.05
N ASP A 315 -0.53 8.97 -9.77
CA ASP A 315 -1.15 7.73 -9.31
C ASP A 315 -2.60 7.95 -8.90
N LEU A 316 -3.52 7.60 -9.80
CA LEU A 316 -4.96 7.76 -9.60
C LEU A 316 -5.52 6.92 -8.43
N ARG A 317 -4.77 5.96 -7.89
CA ARG A 317 -5.21 5.19 -6.72
C ARG A 317 -5.18 6.04 -5.44
N ASN A 318 -4.43 7.16 -5.44
CA ASN A 318 -4.36 8.10 -4.32
C ASN A 318 -5.55 9.09 -4.24
N ARG A 319 -6.55 8.94 -5.11
CA ARG A 319 -7.87 9.58 -4.97
C ARG A 319 -9.01 8.57 -4.72
N PHE A 320 -8.66 7.32 -4.40
CA PHE A 320 -9.64 6.23 -4.24
C PHE A 320 -10.58 6.44 -3.06
N THR A 321 -10.09 6.99 -1.94
CA THR A 321 -10.88 7.34 -0.74
C THR A 321 -10.48 8.73 -0.23
N PRO A 322 -11.31 9.38 0.60
CA PRO A 322 -10.95 10.67 1.18
C PRO A 322 -9.70 10.61 2.04
N THR A 323 -9.48 9.52 2.77
CA THR A 323 -8.35 9.35 3.67
C THR A 323 -7.02 9.19 2.94
N ILE A 324 -6.94 8.48 1.80
CA ILE A 324 -5.72 8.43 0.98
C ILE A 324 -5.45 9.78 0.30
N ALA A 325 -6.51 10.46 -0.15
CA ALA A 325 -6.42 11.79 -0.76
C ALA A 325 -5.88 12.85 0.22
N VAL A 326 -6.17 12.72 1.52
CA VAL A 326 -5.56 13.54 2.59
C VAL A 326 -4.04 13.36 2.63
N LEU A 327 -3.54 12.12 2.66
CA LEU A 327 -2.09 11.87 2.70
C LEU A 327 -1.39 12.41 1.45
N HIS A 328 -1.98 12.22 0.26
CA HIS A 328 -1.43 12.75 -0.97
C HIS A 328 -1.39 14.29 -0.96
N THR A 329 -2.46 14.94 -0.48
CA THR A 329 -2.52 16.41 -0.34
C THR A 329 -1.44 16.91 0.61
N ILE A 330 -1.21 16.22 1.73
CA ILE A 330 -0.18 16.60 2.72
C ILE A 330 1.22 16.48 2.12
N MET A 331 1.53 15.40 1.40
CA MET A 331 2.84 15.23 0.76
C MET A 331 3.08 16.27 -0.35
N LEU A 332 2.03 16.64 -1.08
CA LEU A 332 2.07 17.72 -2.07
C LEU A 332 2.34 19.09 -1.41
N ARG A 333 1.60 19.41 -0.33
CA ARG A 333 1.77 20.66 0.42
C ARG A 333 3.17 20.74 1.04
N GLU A 334 3.66 19.62 1.56
CA GLU A 334 5.00 19.55 2.15
C GLU A 334 6.08 19.87 1.11
N HIS A 335 5.98 19.32 -0.11
CA HIS A 335 6.90 19.67 -1.18
C HIS A 335 6.91 21.17 -1.49
N ASN A 336 5.72 21.79 -1.63
CA ASN A 336 5.63 23.21 -1.94
C ASN A 336 6.14 24.08 -0.79
N ARG A 337 5.87 23.71 0.47
CA ARG A 337 6.38 24.36 1.67
C ARG A 337 7.91 24.30 1.72
N LEU A 338 8.51 23.15 1.44
CA LEU A 338 9.95 22.97 1.36
C LEU A 338 10.56 23.83 0.25
N ALA A 339 9.98 23.81 -0.95
CA ALA A 339 10.48 24.58 -2.09
C ALA A 339 10.44 26.10 -1.82
N GLU A 340 9.36 26.60 -1.22
CA GLU A 340 9.23 28.00 -0.82
C GLU A 340 10.29 28.40 0.22
N GLN A 341 10.42 27.62 1.31
CA GLN A 341 11.40 27.92 2.36
C GLN A 341 12.85 27.83 1.87
N LEU A 342 13.17 26.85 1.02
CA LEU A 342 14.47 26.76 0.39
C LEU A 342 14.76 27.94 -0.53
N GLY A 343 13.76 28.45 -1.24
CA GLY A 343 13.89 29.65 -2.08
C GLY A 343 14.17 30.92 -1.27
N LEU A 344 13.62 31.02 -0.05
CA LEU A 344 13.92 32.10 0.88
C LEU A 344 15.34 31.99 1.46
N LEU A 345 15.78 30.79 1.82
CA LEU A 345 17.11 30.54 2.38
C LEU A 345 18.23 30.64 1.34
N ASN A 346 17.93 30.27 0.09
CA ASN A 346 18.87 30.21 -1.02
C ASN A 346 18.34 30.97 -2.25
N PRO A 347 18.32 32.32 -2.23
CA PRO A 347 17.75 33.12 -3.32
C PRO A 347 18.44 32.92 -4.68
N HIS A 348 19.65 32.37 -4.70
CA HIS A 348 20.42 32.04 -5.90
C HIS A 348 19.98 30.72 -6.58
N TYR A 349 19.15 29.91 -5.94
CA TYR A 349 18.67 28.65 -6.53
C TYR A 349 17.64 28.90 -7.63
N ASN A 350 17.83 28.23 -8.77
CA ASN A 350 16.85 28.23 -9.85
C ASN A 350 15.70 27.24 -9.57
N ASP A 351 14.66 27.27 -10.42
CA ASP A 351 13.48 26.40 -10.29
C ASP A 351 13.83 24.92 -10.18
N GLU A 352 14.74 24.43 -11.02
CA GLU A 352 15.12 23.02 -11.06
C GLU A 352 15.82 22.59 -9.77
N ARG A 353 16.75 23.41 -9.26
CA ARG A 353 17.46 23.13 -8.01
C ARG A 353 16.48 23.12 -6.83
N LEU A 354 15.57 24.09 -6.75
CA LEU A 354 14.55 24.13 -5.70
C LEU A 354 13.65 22.89 -5.74
N TYR A 355 13.18 22.51 -6.92
CA TYR A 355 12.35 21.32 -7.12
C TYR A 355 13.09 20.05 -6.65
N GLN A 356 14.34 19.85 -7.07
CA GLN A 356 15.08 18.64 -6.74
C GLN A 356 15.45 18.55 -5.26
N GLU A 357 15.85 19.66 -4.63
CA GLU A 357 16.12 19.67 -3.18
C GLU A 357 14.85 19.44 -2.36
N ALA A 358 13.75 20.11 -2.70
CA ALA A 358 12.45 19.90 -2.04
C ALA A 358 11.97 18.44 -2.21
N ARG A 359 12.08 17.87 -3.42
CA ARG A 359 11.78 16.45 -3.69
C ARG A 359 12.66 15.53 -2.85
N LYS A 360 13.97 15.76 -2.83
CA LYS A 360 14.93 14.95 -2.07
C LYS A 360 14.62 14.94 -0.58
N ILE A 361 14.34 16.10 0.02
CA ILE A 361 13.97 16.21 1.44
C ILE A 361 12.62 15.53 1.71
N ASN A 362 11.60 15.75 0.88
CA ASN A 362 10.28 15.13 1.06
C ASN A 362 10.36 13.60 1.01
N ILE A 363 11.12 13.05 0.07
CA ILE A 363 11.40 11.61 -0.02
C ILE A 363 12.10 11.11 1.25
N ALA A 364 13.09 11.84 1.77
CA ALA A 364 13.78 11.43 2.99
C ALA A 364 12.87 11.42 4.22
N GLN A 365 12.00 12.43 4.37
CA GLN A 365 10.95 12.44 5.41
C GLN A 365 10.04 11.22 5.29
N TYR A 366 9.58 10.93 4.06
CA TYR A 366 8.73 9.76 3.78
C TYR A 366 9.43 8.42 4.07
N GLN A 367 10.69 8.26 3.67
CA GLN A 367 11.49 7.07 3.98
C GLN A 367 11.70 6.90 5.49
N LYS A 368 12.03 7.98 6.21
CA LYS A 368 12.19 7.93 7.66
C LYS A 368 10.89 7.48 8.35
N ILE A 369 9.76 8.10 8.00
CA ILE A 369 8.45 7.74 8.57
C ILE A 369 8.11 6.29 8.24
N THR A 370 8.39 5.84 7.01
CA THR A 370 8.11 4.47 6.59
C THR A 370 8.88 3.46 7.43
N TYR A 371 10.21 3.57 7.52
CA TYR A 371 11.03 2.56 8.20
C TYR A 371 10.98 2.64 9.71
N TYR A 372 11.07 3.84 10.28
CA TYR A 372 11.28 4.01 11.72
C TYR A 372 9.99 4.16 12.51
N ASP A 373 8.88 4.56 11.87
CA ASP A 373 7.61 4.76 12.56
C ASP A 373 6.58 3.70 12.12
N TYR A 374 6.31 3.59 10.81
CA TYR A 374 5.30 2.70 10.27
C TYR A 374 5.70 1.22 10.35
N LEU A 375 6.85 0.82 9.78
CA LEU A 375 7.30 -0.58 9.80
C LEU A 375 7.49 -1.09 11.23
N VAL A 376 7.97 -0.26 12.15
CA VAL A 376 8.08 -0.61 13.57
C VAL A 376 6.71 -0.91 14.17
N ALA A 377 5.68 -0.11 13.84
CA ALA A 377 4.32 -0.32 14.32
C ALA A 377 3.67 -1.59 13.73
N VAL A 378 3.96 -1.95 12.46
CA VAL A 378 3.26 -3.04 11.76
C VAL A 378 4.02 -4.37 11.71
N LEU A 379 5.35 -4.36 11.67
CA LEU A 379 6.19 -5.56 11.67
C LEU A 379 6.73 -5.91 13.05
N GLY A 380 6.72 -4.94 13.97
CA GLY A 380 7.26 -5.07 15.31
C GLY A 380 8.73 -4.66 15.42
N SER A 381 9.05 -3.87 16.46
CA SER A 381 10.38 -3.30 16.68
C SER A 381 11.52 -4.34 16.71
N ALA A 382 11.30 -5.49 17.36
CA ALA A 382 12.31 -6.55 17.42
C ALA A 382 12.62 -7.10 16.02
N TYR A 383 11.58 -7.36 15.22
CA TYR A 383 11.75 -7.89 13.87
C TYR A 383 12.47 -6.88 12.97
N THR A 384 12.06 -5.61 12.98
CA THR A 384 12.68 -4.59 12.11
C THR A 384 14.16 -4.39 12.45
N HIS A 385 14.53 -4.42 13.72
CA HIS A 385 15.90 -4.27 14.15
C HIS A 385 16.76 -5.49 13.81
N LEU A 386 16.32 -6.70 14.17
CA LEU A 386 17.08 -7.93 13.94
C LEU A 386 17.28 -8.26 12.46
N ASN A 387 16.40 -7.78 11.59
CA ASN A 387 16.47 -8.02 10.14
C ASN A 387 17.06 -6.84 9.35
N GLY A 388 17.68 -5.86 10.02
CA GLY A 388 18.38 -4.75 9.36
C GLY A 388 17.48 -3.77 8.60
N LEU A 389 16.18 -3.70 8.94
CA LEU A 389 15.28 -2.67 8.40
C LEU A 389 15.48 -1.32 9.10
N THR A 390 15.79 -1.37 10.39
CA THR A 390 16.01 -0.19 11.24
C THR A 390 17.29 -0.34 12.06
N TYR A 391 18.02 0.77 12.21
CA TYR A 391 19.25 0.82 13.00
C TYR A 391 19.05 1.70 14.24
N PRO A 392 19.55 1.29 15.41
CA PRO A 392 19.39 2.06 16.63
C PRO A 392 20.31 3.28 16.52
N TYR A 393 19.74 4.45 16.76
CA TYR A 393 20.51 5.67 16.89
C TYR A 393 20.01 6.45 18.11
N SER A 394 20.93 7.06 18.86
CA SER A 394 20.56 7.97 19.93
C SER A 394 19.96 9.25 19.35
N GLU A 395 19.12 9.93 20.13
CA GLU A 395 18.65 11.26 19.76
C GLU A 395 19.86 12.18 19.48
N GLY A 396 19.85 12.86 18.34
CA GLY A 396 20.97 13.68 17.87
C GLY A 396 22.13 12.91 17.21
N SER A 397 22.06 11.58 17.06
CA SER A 397 23.08 10.82 16.32
C SER A 397 23.18 11.30 14.87
N THR A 398 24.42 11.46 14.44
CA THR A 398 24.80 11.87 13.09
C THR A 398 25.44 10.74 12.29
N ASP A 399 25.30 9.51 12.76
CA ASP A 399 25.96 8.35 12.15
C ASP A 399 25.21 7.94 10.88
N TYR A 400 25.98 7.72 9.82
CA TYR A 400 25.44 7.19 8.57
C TYR A 400 25.19 5.70 8.68
N VAL A 401 24.27 5.21 7.85
CA VAL A 401 24.08 3.78 7.61
C VAL A 401 24.42 3.49 6.15
N ASN A 402 25.50 2.74 5.94
CA ASN A 402 26.06 2.44 4.62
C ASN A 402 25.81 0.98 4.25
N ASP A 403 24.55 0.58 4.16
CA ASP A 403 24.11 -0.79 3.86
C ASP A 403 23.64 -1.00 2.41
N TYR A 404 23.81 0.03 1.56
CA TYR A 404 23.58 -0.05 0.12
C TYR A 404 24.44 -1.16 -0.50
N ASP A 405 23.82 -1.95 -1.35
CA ASP A 405 24.42 -3.09 -2.02
C ASP A 405 24.00 -3.07 -3.49
N GLU A 406 24.98 -2.83 -4.37
CA GLU A 406 24.77 -2.75 -5.81
C GLU A 406 24.35 -4.09 -6.45
N GLY A 407 24.48 -5.22 -5.74
CA GLY A 407 23.93 -6.51 -6.17
C GLY A 407 22.45 -6.68 -5.85
N VAL A 408 21.86 -5.81 -5.01
CA VAL A 408 20.47 -5.92 -4.60
C VAL A 408 19.56 -5.25 -5.64
N ASN A 409 18.76 -6.08 -6.32
CA ASN A 409 17.67 -5.60 -7.17
C ASN A 409 16.43 -5.26 -6.32
N PRO A 410 15.97 -3.99 -6.31
CA PRO A 410 14.88 -3.50 -5.46
C PRO A 410 13.49 -3.82 -6.01
N ASN A 411 13.37 -4.34 -7.24
CA ASN A 411 12.07 -4.61 -7.88
C ASN A 411 11.12 -5.37 -6.94
N PRO A 412 9.82 -5.02 -6.96
CA PRO A 412 8.84 -5.66 -6.09
C PRO A 412 8.75 -7.16 -6.38
N TYR A 413 8.73 -7.96 -5.32
CA TYR A 413 8.37 -9.38 -5.40
C TYR A 413 6.89 -9.52 -5.76
N ALA A 414 6.58 -10.42 -6.69
CA ALA A 414 5.21 -10.79 -7.02
C ALA A 414 4.43 -11.25 -5.77
N GLU A 415 5.08 -12.04 -4.91
CA GLU A 415 4.52 -12.54 -3.65
C GLU A 415 4.20 -11.41 -2.67
N PHE A 416 5.01 -10.34 -2.66
CA PHE A 416 4.75 -9.13 -1.87
C PHE A 416 3.52 -8.38 -2.39
N SER A 417 3.52 -8.04 -3.69
CA SER A 417 2.52 -7.15 -4.29
C SER A 417 1.16 -7.82 -4.53
N ALA A 418 1.11 -9.12 -4.78
CA ALA A 418 -0.13 -9.85 -5.09
C ALA A 418 -0.66 -10.70 -3.93
N ALA A 419 0.07 -10.84 -2.81
CA ALA A 419 -0.41 -11.55 -1.63
C ALA A 419 -0.04 -10.87 -0.31
N ALA A 420 1.24 -10.81 0.05
CA ALA A 420 1.64 -10.56 1.43
C ALA A 420 1.24 -9.16 1.94
N PHE A 421 1.50 -8.10 1.17
CA PHE A 421 1.16 -6.75 1.60
C PHE A 421 -0.34 -6.42 1.45
N ARG A 422 -1.07 -7.23 0.67
CA ARG A 422 -2.54 -7.15 0.54
C ARG A 422 -3.27 -7.74 1.75
N TYR A 423 -2.57 -8.47 2.63
CA TYR A 423 -3.09 -8.84 3.95
C TYR A 423 -3.66 -7.62 4.71
N SER A 424 -3.08 -6.44 4.49
CA SER A 424 -3.53 -5.18 5.05
C SER A 424 -4.96 -4.78 4.66
N HIS A 425 -5.57 -5.36 3.61
CA HIS A 425 -6.99 -5.17 3.32
C HIS A 425 -7.91 -5.68 4.44
N THR A 426 -7.43 -6.59 5.30
CA THR A 426 -8.16 -7.03 6.52
C THR A 426 -8.31 -5.91 7.55
N GLN A 427 -7.50 -4.86 7.48
CA GLN A 427 -7.48 -3.73 8.43
C GLN A 427 -8.42 -2.60 8.04
N VAL A 428 -9.06 -2.70 6.88
CA VAL A 428 -9.97 -1.67 6.37
C VAL A 428 -11.32 -1.81 7.08
N ALA A 429 -11.71 -0.77 7.81
CA ALA A 429 -13.04 -0.66 8.38
C ALA A 429 -14.02 -0.10 7.35
N GLY A 430 -15.29 -0.49 7.45
CA GLY A 430 -16.33 0.03 6.57
C GLY A 430 -16.74 1.48 6.81
N TRP A 431 -16.16 2.13 7.83
CA TRP A 431 -16.55 3.45 8.28
C TRP A 431 -15.33 4.26 8.73
N PHE A 432 -15.38 5.57 8.51
CA PHE A 432 -14.38 6.51 9.00
C PHE A 432 -15.06 7.74 9.58
N SER A 433 -14.50 8.27 10.67
CA SER A 433 -15.10 9.40 11.40
C SER A 433 -14.26 10.65 11.25
N MET A 434 -14.95 11.79 11.11
CA MET A 434 -14.41 13.12 11.27
C MET A 434 -14.42 13.48 12.74
N VAL A 435 -13.28 13.89 13.29
CA VAL A 435 -13.13 14.22 14.72
C VAL A 435 -12.78 15.68 14.85
N SER A 436 -13.65 16.48 15.49
CA SER A 436 -13.47 17.92 15.61
C SER A 436 -12.37 18.31 16.62
N SER A 437 -12.09 19.60 16.77
CA SER A 437 -10.97 20.10 17.60
C SER A 437 -11.13 19.75 19.09
N ASN A 438 -12.36 19.63 19.57
CA ASN A 438 -12.69 19.22 20.94
C ASN A 438 -12.61 17.68 21.16
N ARG A 439 -12.19 16.92 20.14
CA ARG A 439 -12.04 15.46 20.14
C ARG A 439 -13.33 14.63 20.17
N TYR A 440 -14.48 15.26 19.94
CA TYR A 440 -15.71 14.54 19.66
C TYR A 440 -15.84 14.22 18.17
N ALA A 441 -16.32 13.00 17.88
CA ALA A 441 -16.68 12.61 16.52
C ALA A 441 -17.83 13.50 16.04
N ASN A 442 -17.58 14.26 14.97
CA ASN A 442 -18.54 15.17 14.37
C ASN A 442 -19.50 14.41 13.45
N GLN A 443 -18.94 13.52 12.61
CA GLN A 443 -19.70 12.73 11.64
C GLN A 443 -18.97 11.43 11.35
N THR A 444 -19.71 10.33 11.18
CA THR A 444 -19.19 9.05 10.68
C THR A 444 -19.71 8.81 9.28
N LEU A 445 -18.80 8.44 8.37
CA LEU A 445 -19.04 8.28 6.95
C LEU A 445 -18.84 6.81 6.55
N ARG A 446 -19.71 6.32 5.68
CA ARG A 446 -19.61 4.97 5.11
C ARG A 446 -18.55 4.97 4.02
N LEU A 447 -17.58 4.05 4.10
CA LEU A 447 -16.47 4.01 3.17
C LEU A 447 -16.90 3.78 1.71
N SER A 448 -17.89 2.91 1.48
CA SER A 448 -18.36 2.59 0.13
C SER A 448 -19.09 3.73 -0.58
N ASP A 449 -19.43 4.80 0.13
CA ASP A 449 -20.03 6.01 -0.44
C ASP A 449 -18.98 6.92 -1.09
N PHE A 450 -17.68 6.64 -0.93
CA PHE A 450 -16.60 7.54 -1.36
C PHE A 450 -15.57 6.90 -2.31
N PHE A 451 -15.74 5.64 -2.72
CA PHE A 451 -14.84 5.01 -3.69
C PHE A 451 -14.83 5.77 -5.04
N GLU A 452 -13.71 6.44 -5.34
CA GLU A 452 -13.48 7.25 -6.55
C GLU A 452 -14.57 8.29 -6.83
N ARG A 453 -15.09 8.93 -5.77
CA ARG A 453 -16.23 9.84 -5.85
C ARG A 453 -15.84 11.32 -5.94
N PRO A 454 -16.47 12.12 -6.83
CA PRO A 454 -16.24 13.56 -6.91
C PRO A 454 -16.62 14.30 -5.61
N GLU A 455 -17.54 13.73 -4.83
CA GLU A 455 -17.93 14.21 -3.50
C GLU A 455 -16.73 14.36 -2.57
N THR A 456 -15.66 13.58 -2.79
CA THR A 456 -14.39 13.71 -2.04
C THR A 456 -13.80 15.12 -2.15
N ILE A 457 -13.86 15.75 -3.33
CA ILE A 457 -13.31 17.10 -3.54
C ILE A 457 -14.05 18.11 -2.64
N ARG A 458 -15.39 18.04 -2.66
CA ARG A 458 -16.24 18.92 -1.84
C ARG A 458 -16.06 18.62 -0.36
N LEU A 459 -15.99 17.35 0.03
CA LEU A 459 -15.77 16.94 1.41
C LEU A 459 -14.48 17.53 1.97
N LEU A 460 -13.36 17.39 1.25
CA LEU A 460 -12.05 17.83 1.74
C LEU A 460 -11.91 19.35 1.78
N SER A 461 -12.45 20.06 0.78
CA SER A 461 -12.30 21.52 0.65
C SER A 461 -13.28 22.34 1.49
N SER A 462 -14.27 21.70 2.11
CA SER A 462 -15.31 22.36 2.92
C SER A 462 -14.93 22.49 4.40
N ASN A 463 -15.18 23.67 4.97
CA ASN A 463 -15.07 23.93 6.42
C ASN A 463 -13.72 23.46 7.00
N TYR A 464 -13.77 22.76 8.15
CA TYR A 464 -12.61 22.15 8.82
C TYR A 464 -12.49 20.64 8.54
N ASN A 465 -13.22 20.11 7.54
CA ASN A 465 -13.32 18.68 7.30
C ASN A 465 -11.95 18.02 7.06
N PHE A 466 -11.03 18.70 6.38
CA PHE A 466 -9.67 18.19 6.18
C PHE A 466 -8.94 17.96 7.52
N ALA A 467 -8.98 18.94 8.42
CA ALA A 467 -8.40 18.80 9.76
C ALA A 467 -9.15 17.77 10.61
N ASP A 468 -10.48 17.70 10.47
CA ASP A 468 -11.31 16.72 11.18
C ASP A 468 -11.01 15.28 10.72
N LEU A 469 -10.76 15.05 9.43
CA LEU A 469 -10.33 13.76 8.89
C LEU A 469 -8.92 13.40 9.31
N VAL A 470 -7.99 14.35 9.35
CA VAL A 470 -6.64 14.12 9.87
C VAL A 470 -6.69 13.70 11.34
N ARG A 471 -7.48 14.41 12.16
CA ARG A 471 -7.72 14.02 13.56
C ARG A 471 -8.37 12.65 13.63
N GLY A 472 -9.40 12.39 12.83
CA GLY A 472 -10.06 11.08 12.72
C GLY A 472 -9.09 9.95 12.42
N MET A 473 -8.21 10.10 11.43
CA MET A 473 -7.19 9.09 11.10
C MET A 473 -6.24 8.84 12.27
N ALA A 474 -5.87 9.89 13.01
CA ALA A 474 -4.96 9.80 14.14
C ALA A 474 -5.63 9.31 15.44
N THR A 475 -6.96 9.46 15.60
CA THR A 475 -7.65 9.16 16.88
C THR A 475 -8.78 8.14 16.73
N GLN A 476 -8.90 7.47 15.58
CA GLN A 476 -9.74 6.31 15.38
C GLN A 476 -8.86 5.08 15.25
N LEU A 477 -9.24 3.99 15.93
CA LEU A 477 -8.58 2.69 15.77
C LEU A 477 -8.90 2.11 14.37
N GLN A 478 -7.93 1.48 13.74
CA GLN A 478 -8.17 0.70 12.51
C GLN A 478 -8.96 -0.58 12.83
N LYS A 479 -9.51 -1.25 11.81
CA LYS A 479 -10.02 -2.62 12.02
C LYS A 479 -8.84 -3.53 12.35
N ARG A 480 -9.04 -4.45 13.28
CA ARG A 480 -8.07 -5.49 13.63
C ARG A 480 -7.75 -6.33 12.41
N ALA A 481 -6.46 -6.54 12.16
CA ALA A 481 -6.02 -7.53 11.19
C ALA A 481 -6.33 -8.93 11.73
N ASP A 482 -7.18 -9.67 11.04
CA ASP A 482 -7.58 -11.03 11.38
C ASP A 482 -8.20 -11.70 10.14
N SER A 483 -8.71 -12.92 10.31
CA SER A 483 -9.40 -13.63 9.23
C SER A 483 -10.82 -13.11 8.94
N ASN A 484 -11.17 -11.88 9.32
CA ASN A 484 -12.42 -11.24 8.92
C ASN A 484 -12.17 -10.08 7.97
N ILE A 485 -13.08 -9.88 7.02
CA ILE A 485 -13.10 -8.75 6.10
C ILE A 485 -14.38 -7.96 6.35
N ASP A 486 -14.28 -6.64 6.49
CA ASP A 486 -15.45 -5.80 6.69
C ASP A 486 -16.44 -5.97 5.51
N ARG A 487 -17.74 -5.96 5.82
CA ARG A 487 -18.81 -6.13 4.83
C ARG A 487 -18.72 -5.10 3.69
N GLU A 488 -18.27 -3.88 4.00
CA GLU A 488 -18.06 -2.80 3.02
C GLU A 488 -16.99 -3.12 1.98
N ILE A 489 -16.04 -3.99 2.33
CA ILE A 489 -14.96 -4.43 1.45
C ILE A 489 -15.30 -5.76 0.77
N LYS A 490 -16.14 -6.58 1.41
CA LYS A 490 -16.48 -7.91 0.94
C LYS A 490 -17.66 -7.94 -0.05
N HIS A 491 -18.61 -7.02 0.07
CA HIS A 491 -19.83 -7.00 -0.78
C HIS A 491 -20.08 -5.68 -1.49
N TYR A 492 -19.54 -4.59 -0.95
CA TYR A 492 -19.84 -3.22 -1.39
C TYR A 492 -18.63 -2.52 -2.01
N PHE A 493 -17.52 -3.24 -2.21
CA PHE A 493 -16.28 -2.66 -2.71
C PHE A 493 -16.47 -2.10 -4.11
N ASN A 494 -16.11 -0.83 -4.30
CA ASN A 494 -16.23 -0.12 -5.57
C ASN A 494 -17.63 -0.20 -6.22
N ARG A 495 -18.69 -0.18 -5.39
CA ARG A 495 -20.08 -0.12 -5.90
C ARG A 495 -20.32 1.19 -6.65
N LYS A 496 -21.06 1.13 -7.76
CA LYS A 496 -21.39 2.33 -8.55
C LYS A 496 -22.50 3.14 -7.90
N GLU A 497 -22.70 4.37 -8.39
CA GLU A 497 -23.81 5.21 -7.93
C GLU A 497 -25.12 4.47 -8.18
N PHE A 498 -26.01 4.47 -7.17
CA PHE A 498 -27.29 3.78 -7.18
C PHE A 498 -27.24 2.23 -7.18
N GLU A 499 -26.05 1.62 -7.14
CA GLU A 499 -25.91 0.18 -6.89
C GLU A 499 -25.75 -0.09 -5.39
N GLU A 500 -26.55 -1.03 -4.87
CA GLU A 500 -26.42 -1.47 -3.48
C GLU A 500 -25.16 -2.33 -3.28
N PHE A 501 -24.87 -3.22 -4.23
CA PHE A 501 -23.72 -4.14 -4.19
C PHE A 501 -22.63 -3.73 -5.19
N GLY A 502 -21.38 -4.03 -4.84
CA GLY A 502 -20.22 -3.79 -5.69
C GLY A 502 -19.51 -5.08 -6.07
N SER A 503 -18.22 -5.14 -5.76
CA SER A 503 -17.38 -6.32 -5.88
C SER A 503 -16.95 -6.83 -4.51
N ASP A 504 -16.03 -7.79 -4.51
CA ASP A 504 -15.41 -8.37 -3.33
C ASP A 504 -13.90 -8.27 -3.44
N LEU A 505 -13.27 -7.39 -2.65
CA LEU A 505 -11.84 -7.17 -2.73
C LEU A 505 -11.03 -8.42 -2.38
N LYS A 506 -11.48 -9.24 -1.41
CA LYS A 506 -10.75 -10.47 -1.04
C LYS A 506 -10.81 -11.51 -2.16
N SER A 507 -11.95 -11.62 -2.85
CA SER A 507 -12.06 -12.45 -4.06
C SER A 507 -11.11 -11.96 -5.16
N LEU A 508 -11.04 -10.64 -5.38
CA LEU A 508 -10.13 -10.04 -6.36
C LEU A 508 -8.66 -10.30 -6.00
N ASP A 509 -8.29 -10.26 -4.71
CA ASP A 509 -6.93 -10.56 -4.25
C ASP A 509 -6.54 -12.02 -4.47
N ILE A 510 -7.44 -12.96 -4.15
CA ILE A 510 -7.22 -14.39 -4.42
C ILE A 510 -7.06 -14.62 -5.91
N GLN A 511 -7.96 -14.07 -6.73
CA GLN A 511 -7.89 -14.20 -8.18
C GLN A 511 -6.64 -13.53 -8.76
N ARG A 512 -6.19 -12.42 -8.17
CA ARG A 512 -4.95 -11.73 -8.56
C ARG A 512 -3.70 -12.56 -8.25
N ALA A 513 -3.67 -13.26 -7.11
CA ALA A 513 -2.59 -14.18 -6.78
C ALA A 513 -2.49 -15.32 -7.83
N ARG A 514 -3.63 -15.83 -8.31
CA ARG A 514 -3.68 -16.84 -9.40
C ARG A 514 -3.19 -16.28 -10.73
N ASP A 515 -3.62 -15.08 -11.10
CA ASP A 515 -3.15 -14.37 -12.31
C ASP A 515 -1.63 -14.15 -12.28
N PHE A 516 -1.07 -13.88 -11.10
CA PHE A 516 0.37 -13.78 -10.90
C PHE A 516 1.07 -15.15 -10.85
N GLY A 517 0.34 -16.27 -10.86
CA GLY A 517 0.91 -17.60 -10.69
C GLY A 517 1.76 -17.70 -9.43
N LEU A 518 1.27 -17.17 -8.30
CA LEU A 518 2.03 -17.24 -7.05
C LEU A 518 2.21 -18.71 -6.61
N PRO A 519 3.37 -19.05 -6.01
CA PRO A 519 3.59 -20.36 -5.39
C PRO A 519 2.53 -20.70 -4.34
N SER A 520 2.42 -21.99 -4.02
CA SER A 520 1.53 -22.43 -2.94
C SER A 520 1.97 -21.83 -1.60
N TYR A 521 1.03 -21.77 -0.64
CA TYR A 521 1.33 -21.44 0.75
C TYR A 521 2.51 -22.31 1.23
N ASN A 522 2.43 -23.63 1.03
CA ASN A 522 3.44 -24.61 1.42
C ASN A 522 4.85 -24.30 0.91
N ASP A 523 4.98 -23.86 -0.34
CA ASP A 523 6.29 -23.54 -0.91
C ASP A 523 6.89 -22.28 -0.28
N VAL A 524 6.06 -21.27 0.01
CA VAL A 524 6.55 -20.01 0.60
C VAL A 524 6.86 -20.15 2.09
N ARG A 525 6.06 -20.91 2.87
CA ARG A 525 6.41 -21.22 4.27
C ARG A 525 7.74 -21.96 4.35
N GLU A 526 7.94 -22.96 3.48
CA GLU A 526 9.20 -23.70 3.40
C GLU A 526 10.39 -22.80 3.05
N PHE A 527 10.22 -21.92 2.05
CA PHE A 527 11.21 -20.90 1.73
C PHE A 527 11.53 -19.96 2.91
N CYS A 528 10.52 -19.66 3.74
CA CYS A 528 10.66 -18.84 4.94
C CYS A 528 11.14 -19.63 6.18
N GLY A 529 11.54 -20.90 6.01
CA GLY A 529 12.14 -21.72 7.06
C GLY A 529 11.14 -22.45 7.97
N LEU A 530 9.87 -22.51 7.59
CA LEU A 530 8.86 -23.32 8.27
C LEU A 530 8.79 -24.72 7.65
N ARG A 531 8.23 -25.70 8.38
CA ARG A 531 8.07 -27.06 7.87
C ARG A 531 6.97 -27.12 6.80
N ARG A 532 7.25 -27.80 5.69
CA ARG A 532 6.25 -28.15 4.68
C ARG A 532 5.21 -29.09 5.28
N ALA A 533 3.92 -28.77 5.13
CA ALA A 533 2.83 -29.61 5.61
C ALA A 533 2.47 -30.69 4.56
N SER A 534 2.50 -31.94 4.98
CA SER A 534 2.04 -33.12 4.24
C SER A 534 0.61 -33.52 4.61
N ASP A 535 0.17 -33.17 5.83
CA ASP A 535 -1.18 -33.37 6.34
C ASP A 535 -1.77 -32.06 6.89
N TRP A 536 -3.10 -31.97 6.92
CA TRP A 536 -3.82 -30.81 7.44
C TRP A 536 -3.49 -30.46 8.90
N SER A 537 -3.20 -31.46 9.74
CA SER A 537 -2.84 -31.25 11.14
C SER A 537 -1.50 -30.54 11.30
N GLU A 538 -0.61 -30.61 10.31
CA GLU A 538 0.71 -29.94 10.33
C GLU A 538 0.61 -28.43 10.07
N PHE A 539 -0.59 -27.88 9.87
CA PHE A 539 -0.84 -26.43 9.91
C PHE A 539 -1.18 -25.90 11.32
N ALA A 540 -1.34 -26.78 12.32
CA ALA A 540 -1.90 -26.38 13.63
C ALA A 540 -1.04 -25.39 14.42
N SER A 541 0.28 -25.30 14.15
CA SER A 541 1.15 -24.32 14.78
C SER A 541 0.96 -22.91 14.22
N GLU A 542 0.49 -22.77 12.98
CA GLU A 542 0.31 -21.47 12.33
C GLU A 542 -1.16 -21.10 12.16
N ILE A 543 -2.08 -22.03 11.97
CA ILE A 543 -3.47 -21.75 11.57
C ILE A 543 -4.46 -22.31 12.62
N PRO A 544 -5.51 -21.56 13.00
CA PRO A 544 -6.56 -22.07 13.90
C PRO A 544 -7.26 -23.32 13.36
N SER A 545 -7.56 -24.28 14.24
CA SER A 545 -8.18 -25.57 13.88
C SER A 545 -9.51 -25.43 13.12
N GLU A 546 -10.32 -24.40 13.44
CA GLU A 546 -11.54 -24.07 12.70
C GLU A 546 -11.24 -23.80 11.21
N LYS A 547 -10.20 -23.02 10.93
CA LYS A 547 -9.78 -22.66 9.57
C LYS A 547 -9.14 -23.84 8.86
N ILE A 548 -8.37 -24.67 9.56
CA ILE A 548 -7.83 -25.94 9.01
C ILE A 548 -8.97 -26.85 8.55
N ASN A 549 -10.04 -26.98 9.34
CA ASN A 549 -11.20 -27.80 8.97
C ASN A 549 -11.93 -27.26 7.73
N LEU A 550 -11.97 -25.94 7.52
CA LEU A 550 -12.51 -25.35 6.30
C LEU A 550 -11.58 -25.55 5.10
N LEU A 551 -10.26 -25.39 5.28
CA LEU A 551 -9.27 -25.67 4.24
C LEU A 551 -9.41 -27.11 3.73
N ARG A 552 -9.52 -28.09 4.64
CA ARG A 552 -9.73 -29.52 4.30
C ARG A 552 -10.99 -29.77 3.47
N LYS A 553 -12.04 -28.96 3.65
CA LYS A 553 -13.29 -29.09 2.87
C LYS A 553 -13.19 -28.44 1.50
N LEU A 554 -12.31 -27.46 1.34
CA LEU A 554 -12.24 -26.61 0.14
C LEU A 554 -11.10 -27.01 -0.80
N TYR A 555 -9.98 -27.47 -0.26
CA TYR A 555 -8.80 -27.88 -1.02
C TYR A 555 -8.58 -29.40 -0.93
N ALA A 556 -8.03 -29.99 -1.99
CA ALA A 556 -7.78 -31.43 -2.04
C ALA A 556 -6.58 -31.83 -1.17
N SER A 557 -5.53 -31.01 -1.15
CA SER A 557 -4.30 -31.24 -0.38
C SER A 557 -3.80 -29.95 0.29
N PRO A 558 -3.07 -30.04 1.43
CA PRO A 558 -2.32 -28.92 2.00
C PRO A 558 -1.40 -28.23 0.99
N ALA A 559 -0.88 -28.98 0.01
CA ALA A 559 -0.01 -28.45 -1.05
C ALA A 559 -0.74 -27.52 -2.04
N ASP A 560 -2.08 -27.57 -2.11
CA ASP A 560 -2.87 -26.76 -3.03
C ASP A 560 -3.31 -25.42 -2.41
N VAL A 561 -3.08 -25.23 -1.12
CA VAL A 561 -3.50 -24.00 -0.42
C VAL A 561 -2.73 -22.82 -0.98
N GLU A 562 -3.45 -21.80 -1.44
CA GLU A 562 -2.85 -20.61 -2.06
C GLU A 562 -2.22 -19.70 -1.02
N LEU A 563 -1.09 -19.05 -1.35
CA LEU A 563 -0.40 -18.13 -0.45
C LEU A 563 -1.31 -17.02 0.09
N SER A 564 -2.15 -16.42 -0.78
CA SER A 564 -3.08 -15.34 -0.42
C SER A 564 -4.22 -15.80 0.51
N VAL A 565 -4.44 -17.10 0.63
CA VAL A 565 -5.41 -17.72 1.54
C VAL A 565 -4.69 -18.17 2.81
N GLY A 566 -3.79 -19.15 2.71
CA GLY A 566 -3.09 -19.74 3.85
C GLY A 566 -2.35 -18.70 4.70
N GLY A 567 -1.58 -17.81 4.06
CA GLY A 567 -0.83 -16.77 4.77
C GLY A 567 -1.71 -15.75 5.51
N THR A 568 -2.97 -15.53 5.08
CA THR A 568 -3.91 -14.63 5.77
C THR A 568 -4.50 -15.26 7.04
N LEU A 569 -4.44 -16.59 7.15
CA LEU A 569 -5.05 -17.36 8.25
C LEU A 569 -4.07 -17.62 9.40
N GLU A 570 -2.81 -17.24 9.24
CA GLU A 570 -1.79 -17.46 10.25
C GLU A 570 -2.04 -16.65 11.52
N PHE A 571 -1.69 -17.21 12.67
CA PHE A 571 -1.51 -16.46 13.90
C PHE A 571 -0.40 -15.42 13.70
N HIS A 572 -0.59 -14.25 14.29
CA HIS A 572 0.40 -13.18 14.23
C HIS A 572 1.64 -13.53 15.04
N VAL A 573 2.80 -13.20 14.49
CA VAL A 573 4.05 -13.14 15.26
C VAL A 573 3.89 -12.05 16.34
N PRO A 574 4.31 -12.29 17.59
CA PRO A 574 4.18 -11.29 18.66
C PRO A 574 4.74 -9.92 18.26
N GLY A 575 3.93 -8.87 18.44
CA GLY A 575 4.28 -7.49 18.07
C GLY A 575 4.10 -7.14 16.59
N SER A 576 3.87 -8.11 15.71
CA SER A 576 3.61 -7.92 14.29
C SER A 576 2.11 -7.99 13.97
N LEU A 577 1.72 -7.44 12.82
CA LEU A 577 0.41 -7.68 12.19
C LEU A 577 0.40 -8.94 11.32
N PHE A 578 1.56 -9.53 11.06
CA PHE A 578 1.70 -10.61 10.09
C PHE A 578 2.00 -11.93 10.79
N GLY A 579 1.50 -13.02 10.21
CA GLY A 579 2.02 -14.35 10.49
C GLY A 579 3.43 -14.56 9.93
N PRO A 580 4.12 -15.63 10.35
CA PRO A 580 5.53 -15.84 10.04
C PRO A 580 5.84 -15.86 8.53
N THR A 581 4.95 -16.44 7.71
CA THR A 581 5.18 -16.55 6.26
C THR A 581 5.08 -15.18 5.58
N LEU A 582 3.99 -14.44 5.85
CA LEU A 582 3.80 -13.12 5.23
C LEU A 582 4.80 -12.09 5.79
N LEU A 583 5.17 -12.19 7.07
CA LEU A 583 6.19 -11.34 7.69
C LEU A 583 7.55 -11.50 6.98
N CYS A 584 7.96 -12.74 6.71
CA CYS A 584 9.17 -13.05 5.94
C CYS A 584 9.16 -12.39 4.54
N VAL A 585 8.06 -12.51 3.79
CA VAL A 585 7.93 -11.90 2.46
C VAL A 585 8.00 -10.37 2.53
N VAL A 586 7.26 -9.76 3.46
CA VAL A 586 7.22 -8.30 3.64
C VAL A 586 8.58 -7.77 4.10
N GLY A 587 9.23 -8.42 5.06
CA GLY A 587 10.55 -8.05 5.53
C GLY A 587 11.61 -8.10 4.44
N LYS A 588 11.62 -9.16 3.62
CA LYS A 588 12.52 -9.27 2.46
C LYS A 588 12.31 -8.16 1.44
N GLN A 589 11.05 -7.77 1.17
CA GLN A 589 10.79 -6.66 0.24
C GLN A 589 11.34 -5.34 0.76
N PHE A 590 11.04 -4.97 2.01
CA PHE A 590 11.51 -3.70 2.57
C PHE A 590 13.03 -3.69 2.74
N LEU A 591 13.66 -4.84 3.03
CA LEU A 591 15.12 -4.90 3.06
C LEU A 591 15.72 -4.58 1.68
N ASN A 592 15.10 -5.08 0.60
CA ASN A 592 15.56 -4.79 -0.76
C ASN A 592 15.30 -3.34 -1.19
N THR A 593 14.16 -2.74 -0.84
CA THR A 593 13.88 -1.34 -1.20
C THR A 593 14.80 -0.36 -0.46
N ARG A 594 15.30 -0.73 0.72
CA ARG A 594 16.37 0.00 1.43
C ARG A 594 17.75 -0.25 0.81
N ARG A 595 18.22 -1.49 0.84
CA ARG A 595 19.61 -1.83 0.46
C ARG A 595 19.87 -1.68 -1.05
N GLY A 596 18.84 -1.80 -1.88
CA GLY A 596 18.94 -1.56 -3.32
C GLY A 596 18.85 -0.09 -3.73
N ASP A 597 18.67 0.84 -2.79
CA ASP A 597 18.49 2.27 -3.08
C ASP A 597 19.76 3.08 -2.79
N ARG A 598 20.48 3.48 -3.85
CA ARG A 598 21.69 4.32 -3.74
C ARG A 598 21.43 5.66 -3.06
N PHE A 599 20.19 6.15 -3.14
CA PHE A 599 19.77 7.44 -2.64
C PHE A 599 19.03 7.34 -1.29
N PHE A 600 19.05 6.18 -0.63
CA PHE A 600 18.43 6.01 0.69
C PHE A 600 18.98 7.04 1.67
N PHE A 601 18.11 7.68 2.45
CA PHE A 601 18.43 8.93 3.14
C PHE A 601 19.57 8.86 4.17
N GLU A 602 19.86 7.67 4.72
CA GLU A 602 20.89 7.48 5.75
C GLU A 602 22.31 7.26 5.21
N ARG A 603 22.49 7.19 3.89
CA ARG A 603 23.77 6.85 3.29
C ARG A 603 24.75 8.02 3.30
N GLU A 604 26.02 7.73 3.61
CA GLU A 604 27.15 8.63 3.40
C GLU A 604 27.50 8.70 1.91
N ASN A 605 27.05 9.75 1.24
CA ASN A 605 27.43 10.05 -0.14
C ASN A 605 27.55 11.56 -0.32
N HIS A 606 28.73 12.03 -0.75
CA HIS A 606 29.01 13.47 -0.88
C HIS A 606 28.29 14.14 -2.06
N LEU A 607 27.85 13.38 -3.07
CA LEU A 607 27.16 13.91 -4.25
C LEU A 607 25.64 13.93 -4.08
N SER A 608 25.08 12.86 -3.50
CA SER A 608 23.63 12.65 -3.42
C SER A 608 23.07 12.50 -2.00
N GLY A 609 23.92 12.27 -1.00
CA GLY A 609 23.50 12.07 0.38
C GLY A 609 23.17 13.37 1.10
N PHE A 610 22.84 13.25 2.38
CA PHE A 610 22.66 14.38 3.28
C PHE A 610 23.90 14.59 4.13
N SER A 611 24.18 15.84 4.50
CA SER A 611 25.20 16.11 5.52
C SER A 611 24.77 15.53 6.87
N ARG A 612 25.72 15.38 7.80
CA ARG A 612 25.46 14.89 9.16
C ARG A 612 24.41 15.72 9.90
N SER A 613 24.43 17.05 9.74
CA SER A 613 23.43 17.94 10.34
C SER A 613 22.06 17.78 9.69
N GLN A 614 22.00 17.70 8.36
CA GLN A 614 20.76 17.45 7.63
C GLN A 614 20.12 16.10 8.00
N LEU A 615 20.93 15.05 8.10
CA LEU A 615 20.48 13.71 8.50
C LEU A 615 19.86 13.71 9.91
N SER A 616 20.50 14.42 10.86
CA SER A 616 19.98 14.58 12.22
C SER A 616 18.61 15.26 12.24
N GLU A 617 18.39 16.27 11.39
CA GLU A 617 17.08 16.92 11.26
C GLU A 617 16.01 15.98 10.67
N ILE A 618 16.34 15.21 9.62
CA ILE A 618 15.41 14.25 9.01
C ILE A 618 14.95 13.19 10.02
N ARG A 619 15.84 12.72 10.90
CA ARG A 619 15.54 11.72 11.93
C ARG A 619 14.51 12.17 12.96
N LYS A 620 14.31 13.48 13.14
CA LYS A 620 13.28 14.03 14.05
C LYS A 620 11.87 13.96 13.49
N ILE A 621 11.74 13.87 12.16
CA ILE A 621 10.46 14.07 11.49
C ILE A 621 9.53 12.90 11.74
N SER A 622 8.26 13.19 12.00
CA SER A 622 7.20 12.19 12.11
C SER A 622 6.06 12.54 11.17
N LEU A 623 5.12 11.62 10.96
CA LEU A 623 3.89 11.95 10.25
C LEU A 623 3.08 13.03 11.00
N ALA A 624 3.21 13.13 12.34
CA ALA A 624 2.65 14.25 13.10
C ALA A 624 3.29 15.59 12.71
N SER A 625 4.61 15.62 12.48
CA SER A 625 5.33 16.82 12.03
C SER A 625 4.75 17.33 10.70
N LEU A 626 4.54 16.42 9.74
CA LEU A 626 3.93 16.75 8.45
C LEU A 626 2.49 17.23 8.61
N PHE A 627 1.71 16.62 9.50
CA PHE A 627 0.33 17.07 9.75
C PHE A 627 0.30 18.48 10.34
N CYS A 628 1.14 18.78 11.32
CA CYS A 628 1.20 20.12 11.93
C CYS A 628 1.57 21.22 10.94
N ASN A 629 2.50 20.97 10.01
CA ASN A 629 2.92 21.98 9.03
C ASN A 629 1.96 22.17 7.85
N ASN A 630 1.13 21.17 7.55
CA ASN A 630 0.36 21.14 6.29
C ASN A 630 -1.17 21.12 6.49
N VAL A 631 -1.65 21.13 7.73
CA VAL A 631 -3.08 21.07 8.08
C VAL A 631 -3.49 22.30 8.88
N GLN A 632 -4.15 23.25 8.20
CA GLN A 632 -4.68 24.43 8.87
C GLN A 632 -5.73 24.07 9.93
N GLY A 633 -5.64 24.65 11.13
CA GLY A 633 -6.57 24.39 12.24
C GLY A 633 -6.30 23.09 13.03
N LEU A 634 -5.14 22.44 12.80
CA LEU A 634 -4.64 21.37 13.66
C LEU A 634 -3.70 21.97 14.72
N HIS A 635 -4.15 21.98 15.98
CA HIS A 635 -3.37 22.58 17.07
C HIS A 635 -2.71 21.56 18.00
N TYR A 636 -3.28 20.37 18.10
CA TYR A 636 -2.78 19.32 18.97
C TYR A 636 -2.77 17.99 18.24
N ILE A 637 -1.77 17.16 18.48
CA ILE A 637 -1.68 15.80 17.94
C ILE A 637 -0.69 14.98 18.77
N GLN A 638 -0.82 13.65 18.75
CA GLN A 638 0.15 12.77 19.37
C GLN A 638 1.41 12.61 18.49
N PRO A 639 2.62 12.45 19.07
CA PRO A 639 3.85 12.30 18.31
C PRO A 639 3.86 11.13 17.31
N ASN A 640 3.35 9.95 17.72
CA ASN A 640 3.22 8.81 16.83
C ASN A 640 1.76 8.62 16.42
N VAL A 641 1.38 9.14 15.26
CA VAL A 641 -0.01 9.08 14.76
C VAL A 641 -0.46 7.67 14.40
N PHE A 642 0.45 6.70 14.23
CA PHE A 642 0.09 5.30 13.98
C PHE A 642 -0.41 4.60 15.23
N ILE A 643 -0.15 5.18 16.40
CA ILE A 643 -0.53 4.65 17.71
C ILE A 643 -1.60 5.55 18.32
N PHE A 644 -2.64 4.94 18.88
CA PHE A 644 -3.75 5.62 19.51
C PHE A 644 -3.25 6.42 20.73
N PRO A 645 -3.77 7.64 20.98
CA PRO A 645 -3.36 8.44 22.13
C PRO A 645 -3.48 7.69 23.45
N ASN A 646 -2.42 7.71 24.24
CA ASN A 646 -2.36 7.03 25.54
C ASN A 646 -1.34 7.73 26.46
N THR A 647 -1.09 7.19 27.65
CA THR A 647 -0.19 7.80 28.64
C THR A 647 1.25 7.98 28.18
N ARG A 648 1.71 7.26 27.15
CA ARG A 648 3.06 7.37 26.54
C ARG A 648 3.06 8.03 25.16
N ASN A 649 1.89 8.35 24.62
CA ASN A 649 1.70 8.97 23.31
C ASN A 649 0.61 10.04 23.44
N ILE A 650 0.84 10.98 24.36
CA ILE A 650 -0.12 12.02 24.71
C ILE A 650 -0.25 13.03 23.57
N LEU A 651 -1.36 13.77 23.53
CA LEU A 651 -1.51 14.90 22.62
C LEU A 651 -0.58 16.03 23.06
N LEU A 652 0.24 16.52 22.15
CA LEU A 652 1.09 17.69 22.34
C LEU A 652 0.59 18.83 21.46
N SER A 653 0.97 20.06 21.80
CA SER A 653 0.79 21.20 20.89
C SER A 653 1.60 20.94 19.62
N CYS A 654 1.10 21.35 18.46
CA CYS A 654 1.87 21.28 17.21
C CYS A 654 3.20 22.03 17.28
N ASN A 655 3.31 23.04 18.15
CA ASN A 655 4.57 23.76 18.41
C ASN A 655 5.60 22.91 19.17
N ASP A 656 5.16 21.89 19.89
CA ASP A 656 6.02 20.98 20.66
C ASP A 656 6.34 19.70 19.88
N ILE A 657 5.71 19.48 18.72
CA ILE A 657 6.05 18.39 17.80
C ILE A 657 7.34 18.77 17.07
N PRO A 658 8.41 17.94 17.10
CA PRO A 658 9.66 18.24 16.43
C PRO A 658 9.48 18.54 14.93
N GLN A 659 10.13 19.60 14.46
CA GLN A 659 10.09 20.08 13.09
C GLN A 659 11.47 20.07 12.43
N LEU A 660 11.47 20.08 11.10
CA LEU A 660 12.70 20.13 10.29
C LEU A 660 13.31 21.53 10.36
N ASP A 661 14.54 21.65 10.87
CA ASP A 661 15.31 22.89 10.75
C ASP A 661 15.97 23.00 9.36
N LEU A 662 15.31 23.71 8.44
CA LEU A 662 15.83 23.92 7.08
C LEU A 662 17.06 24.83 7.01
N THR A 663 17.47 25.51 8.09
CA THR A 663 18.73 26.28 8.07
C THR A 663 19.94 25.41 7.76
N LYS A 664 19.85 24.08 8.00
CA LYS A 664 20.90 23.12 7.63
C LYS A 664 21.02 22.87 6.11
N TRP A 665 20.11 23.41 5.30
CA TRP A 665 20.14 23.42 3.84
C TRP A 665 20.51 24.78 3.25
N GLN A 666 20.92 25.74 4.09
CA GLN A 666 21.45 27.00 3.59
C GLN A 666 22.80 26.78 2.92
N ASP A 667 22.91 27.23 1.67
CA ASP A 667 24.09 27.14 0.84
C ASP A 667 24.87 28.46 0.88
N LEU A 668 25.94 28.46 1.66
CA LEU A 668 26.80 29.63 1.87
C LEU A 668 27.89 29.79 0.81
N THR A 669 27.96 28.90 -0.19
CA THR A 669 28.99 28.93 -1.23
C THR A 669 29.10 30.29 -1.94
N PRO A 670 27.99 30.97 -2.32
CA PRO A 670 28.08 32.30 -2.93
C PRO A 670 28.70 33.38 -2.02
N GLN A 671 28.68 33.18 -0.70
CA GLN A 671 29.24 34.12 0.27
C GLN A 671 30.75 33.90 0.52
N LEU A 672 31.28 32.74 0.13
CA LEU A 672 32.69 32.37 0.26
C LEU A 672 33.53 32.75 -0.98
N VAL A 673 32.88 33.21 -2.05
CA VAL A 673 33.51 33.62 -3.32
C VAL A 673 33.70 35.15 -3.40
N ASN A 674 33.10 35.89 -2.48
CA ASN A 674 33.37 37.32 -2.23
C ASN A 674 34.27 37.47 -1.01
#